data_AF-A0A1Z4N1T9-F1
#
_entry.id   AF-A0A1Z4N1T9-F1
#
_cell.length_a   1.000
_cell.length_b   1.000
_cell.length_c   1.000
_cell.angle_alpha   90.00
_cell.angle_beta   90.00
_cell.angle_gamma   90.00
#
_symmetry.space_group_name_H-M   'P 1'
#
loop_
_entity.id
_entity.type
_entity.pdbx_description
1 polymer ?
#
loop_
_entity_poly.entity_id
_entity_poly.type
_entity_poly.pdbx_seq_one_letter_code
_entity_poly.pdbx_strand_id
1 'polypeptide(L)'
;MKNIKKFLSEIESLDVKLWVEGQQLHYNAPKGTITSTLLTQIRERKAEILQVLRQDDVIQPVQRNQPLPLSFAQQRLWLAEQLQPNSFTYNEPVALRLLGYLNIELLEKSINEIVCRHEILRTTFTTIDGQPVQIISANLEVKVSVVDFSNLPENERETKAQKFAQQEAELPFDLTKLPLIRVSVIQLSQEENILLITVHHIVWDGWSIGVLIRELSTLYRAFYYDQPSPLPEIKIQYADFAVWQRNWLQGKVLAQKLAYWRERLGNNLPVLQLPTVRPSTEVKTNRGASQSFLIPANLAQAIQALSHQEGVSLFMTLLAAFQVLLLQYTKQEDIVIGTDIANRNRAETESLIGFFMNLLVLRTDLSGNPSFRELLARVRQVTLEAYAHPDLPFEELVKALQPERSLSNTSPLFQVLFVLQNTPMPSLDLPGLTLKEWFWRNDTARFELAVFLTKTPQGITSTWRYNSELFTESAIADRRAVGIAGMASHFETLLNNIVKQPNARINSLEILTEAEKKQQAMQNNKRKAFNREKFIKITPTSINLSSLNLVKTTYLQAGNTFPVVIQPLADDVDLADWAKSNREFIENELLKHGAILFRGFQTNTVKEFENFAGAVCPNLFGDYGDLPRTGEGNKVYGSTPYPADKAILFHNESSHLHCWPLKIWFFCVQPALQGGETPIIDCRKAYKILPAKLREKLAQKQFMYVRNYTNNLDVIWQDFFRTSDKSVVEDYCRQAGISFEWYGDDSLITRQVRPALAVHPQTGESVFFNQIQLHHIAYLDIKTRESLLSLFDEKKLPRNVYYGDGTPIEDDVIAEINQVYQQSQTSFPWLKGDILMLDNMLCAHGRSPYIGQRKIVVAMGEMIHSNNIAKPKEEEGSIC
;
A
#
# COMPACT_ATOMS: atom_id res chain seq x y z
N MET A 1 -7.20 23.22 -55.53
CA MET A 1 -7.75 22.11 -54.71
C MET A 1 -8.45 20.99 -55.51
N LYS A 2 -9.47 21.21 -56.36
CA LYS A 2 -10.10 20.10 -57.14
C LYS A 2 -9.12 19.35 -58.07
N ASN A 3 -8.17 20.06 -58.69
CA ASN A 3 -7.16 19.47 -59.59
C ASN A 3 -6.15 18.58 -58.83
N ILE A 4 -5.72 19.01 -57.63
CA ILE A 4 -4.76 18.26 -56.82
C ILE A 4 -5.37 17.00 -56.18
N LYS A 5 -6.64 17.03 -55.74
CA LYS A 5 -7.33 15.82 -55.24
C LYS A 5 -7.51 14.77 -56.33
N LYS A 6 -7.81 15.20 -57.57
CA LYS A 6 -7.85 14.30 -58.74
C LYS A 6 -6.48 13.69 -59.03
N PHE A 7 -5.42 14.50 -59.01
CA PHE A 7 -4.05 14.04 -59.20
C PHE A 7 -3.61 13.03 -58.12
N LEU A 8 -3.94 13.27 -56.85
CA LEU A 8 -3.66 12.31 -55.77
C LEU A 8 -4.43 11.00 -55.94
N SER A 9 -5.69 11.06 -56.41
CA SER A 9 -6.48 9.86 -56.72
C SER A 9 -5.91 9.08 -57.92
N GLU A 10 -5.36 9.77 -58.93
CA GLU A 10 -4.65 9.15 -60.06
C GLU A 10 -3.35 8.48 -59.58
N ILE A 11 -2.59 9.11 -58.70
CA ILE A 11 -1.40 8.52 -58.05
C ILE A 11 -1.75 7.27 -57.23
N GLU A 12 -2.81 7.34 -56.42
CA GLU A 12 -3.26 6.21 -55.60
C GLU A 12 -3.74 5.03 -56.47
N SER A 13 -4.34 5.31 -57.64
CA SER A 13 -4.73 4.27 -58.60
C SER A 13 -3.56 3.50 -59.23
N LEU A 14 -2.36 4.08 -59.17
CA LEU A 14 -1.10 3.45 -59.59
C LEU A 14 -0.42 2.68 -58.44
N ASP A 15 -1.08 2.55 -57.28
CA ASP A 15 -0.52 1.97 -56.05
C ASP A 15 0.72 2.73 -55.53
N VAL A 16 0.80 4.02 -55.85
CA VAL A 16 1.80 4.94 -55.29
C VAL A 16 1.22 5.58 -54.04
N LYS A 17 1.86 5.37 -52.90
CA LYS A 17 1.49 6.02 -51.63
C LYS A 17 2.40 7.21 -51.37
N LEU A 18 1.82 8.36 -51.07
CA LEU A 18 2.54 9.56 -50.63
C LEU A 18 2.23 9.83 -49.16
N TRP A 19 3.23 10.17 -48.35
CA TRP A 19 3.03 10.63 -46.97
C TRP A 19 4.03 11.71 -46.60
N VAL A 20 3.74 12.43 -45.51
CA VAL A 20 4.57 13.53 -45.02
C VAL A 20 5.26 13.09 -43.74
N GLU A 21 6.58 13.29 -43.68
CA GLU A 21 7.37 13.12 -42.46
C GLU A 21 8.14 14.43 -42.23
N GLY A 22 7.71 15.19 -41.21
CA GLY A 22 8.18 16.56 -41.00
C GLY A 22 7.91 17.49 -42.20
N GLN A 23 8.98 17.94 -42.87
CA GLN A 23 8.90 18.75 -44.10
C GLN A 23 9.15 17.95 -45.39
N GLN A 24 9.41 16.65 -45.28
CA GLN A 24 9.72 15.80 -46.42
C GLN A 24 8.48 15.05 -46.90
N LEU A 25 8.39 14.94 -48.22
CA LEU A 25 7.36 14.15 -48.90
C LEU A 25 7.99 12.82 -49.29
N HIS A 26 7.46 11.74 -48.72
CA HIS A 26 7.92 10.39 -48.95
C HIS A 26 6.95 9.67 -49.88
N TYR A 27 7.45 8.64 -50.57
CA TYR A 27 6.63 7.79 -51.40
C TYR A 27 7.03 6.32 -51.31
N ASN A 28 6.05 5.44 -51.52
CA ASN A 28 6.23 4.00 -51.72
C ASN A 28 5.47 3.60 -52.97
N ALA A 29 6.09 2.80 -53.84
CA ALA A 29 5.53 2.43 -55.12
C ALA A 29 6.11 1.09 -55.61
N PRO A 30 5.35 0.28 -56.38
CA PRO A 30 5.88 -0.89 -57.05
C PRO A 30 7.05 -0.54 -57.98
N LYS A 31 7.95 -1.50 -58.18
CA LYS A 31 9.18 -1.30 -58.96
C LYS A 31 8.83 -0.96 -60.42
N GLY A 32 9.24 0.21 -60.89
CA GLY A 32 8.97 0.70 -62.25
C GLY A 32 7.76 1.61 -62.39
N THR A 33 6.94 1.77 -61.34
CA THR A 33 5.74 2.64 -61.37
C THR A 33 6.08 4.13 -61.34
N ILE A 34 7.14 4.52 -60.62
CA ILE A 34 7.61 5.90 -60.55
C ILE A 34 8.47 6.21 -61.77
N THR A 35 7.82 6.66 -62.84
CA THR A 35 8.51 7.18 -64.02
C THR A 35 9.15 8.53 -63.72
N SER A 36 10.16 8.92 -64.51
CA SER A 36 10.79 10.25 -64.40
C SER A 36 9.76 11.37 -64.55
N THR A 37 8.76 11.19 -65.41
CA THR A 37 7.66 12.13 -65.62
C THR A 37 6.77 12.27 -64.39
N LEU A 38 6.36 11.15 -63.77
CA LEU A 38 5.53 11.17 -62.56
C LEU A 38 6.28 11.77 -61.38
N LEU A 39 7.57 11.46 -61.23
CA LEU A 39 8.42 12.03 -60.18
C LEU A 39 8.54 13.56 -60.34
N THR A 40 8.67 14.08 -61.56
CA THR A 40 8.68 15.51 -61.84
C THR A 40 7.34 16.16 -61.49
N GLN A 41 6.21 15.54 -61.85
CA GLN A 41 4.88 16.05 -61.50
C GLN A 41 4.65 16.10 -59.97
N ILE A 42 5.13 15.08 -59.23
CA ILE A 42 5.08 15.07 -57.76
C ILE A 42 5.94 16.19 -57.17
N ARG A 43 7.14 16.43 -57.73
CA ARG A 43 8.06 17.49 -57.27
C ARG A 43 7.50 18.88 -57.52
N GLU A 44 6.97 19.15 -58.71
CA GLU A 44 6.36 20.44 -59.07
C GLU A 44 5.16 20.77 -58.21
N ARG A 45 4.37 19.74 -57.85
CA ARG A 45 3.18 19.89 -57.00
C ARG A 45 3.46 19.67 -55.52
N LYS A 46 4.72 19.55 -55.09
CA LYS A 46 5.10 19.21 -53.70
C LYS A 46 4.41 20.09 -52.67
N ALA A 47 4.36 21.41 -52.88
CA ALA A 47 3.73 22.34 -51.94
C ALA A 47 2.20 22.10 -51.80
N GLU A 48 1.50 21.88 -52.92
CA GLU A 48 0.06 21.56 -52.93
C GLU A 48 -0.23 20.17 -52.35
N ILE A 49 0.62 19.18 -52.63
CA ILE A 49 0.53 17.83 -52.07
C ILE A 49 0.73 17.89 -50.56
N LEU A 50 1.79 18.58 -50.09
CA LEU A 50 2.04 18.77 -48.66
C LEU A 50 0.85 19.48 -48.01
N GLN A 51 0.26 20.47 -48.66
CA GLN A 51 -0.90 21.18 -48.14
C GLN A 51 -2.14 20.27 -48.03
N VAL A 52 -2.42 19.44 -49.03
CA VAL A 52 -3.59 18.53 -49.01
C VAL A 52 -3.38 17.37 -48.03
N LEU A 53 -2.22 16.73 -48.05
CA LEU A 53 -1.88 15.64 -47.13
C LEU A 53 -1.82 16.13 -45.68
N ARG A 54 -1.50 17.41 -45.44
CA ARG A 54 -1.62 18.04 -44.12
C ARG A 54 -3.06 18.45 -43.80
N GLN A 55 -3.85 18.92 -44.78
CA GLN A 55 -5.24 19.36 -44.56
C GLN A 55 -6.19 18.23 -44.18
N ASP A 56 -6.05 17.04 -44.78
CA ASP A 56 -6.85 15.86 -44.40
C ASP A 56 -6.41 15.30 -43.01
N ASP A 57 -5.39 15.91 -42.38
CA ASP A 57 -4.78 15.50 -41.12
C ASP A 57 -5.02 16.52 -39.98
N VAL A 58 -5.70 17.64 -40.21
CA VAL A 58 -6.00 18.65 -39.16
C VAL A 58 -7.38 18.38 -38.54
N ILE A 59 -7.45 18.38 -37.21
CA ILE A 59 -8.71 18.28 -36.46
C ILE A 59 -9.51 19.57 -36.66
N GLN A 60 -10.75 19.46 -37.15
CA GLN A 60 -11.64 20.59 -37.36
C GLN A 60 -12.72 20.65 -36.27
N PRO A 61 -13.12 21.86 -35.84
CA PRO A 61 -14.29 22.01 -34.98
C PRO A 61 -15.55 21.42 -35.62
N VAL A 62 -16.33 20.68 -34.85
CA VAL A 62 -17.63 20.12 -35.26
C VAL A 62 -18.80 20.89 -34.63
N GLN A 63 -19.98 20.83 -35.24
CA GLN A 63 -21.15 21.48 -34.62
C GLN A 63 -21.59 20.72 -33.37
N ARG A 64 -22.05 21.44 -32.33
CA ARG A 64 -22.50 20.87 -31.04
C ARG A 64 -23.98 20.48 -31.01
N ASN A 65 -24.70 20.69 -32.12
CA ASN A 65 -26.14 20.43 -32.29
C ASN A 65 -26.45 19.02 -32.81
N GLN A 66 -25.47 18.11 -32.77
CA GLN A 66 -25.59 16.74 -33.23
C GLN A 66 -25.08 15.78 -32.14
N PRO A 67 -25.50 14.50 -32.16
CA PRO A 67 -24.92 13.50 -31.27
C PRO A 67 -23.41 13.38 -31.50
N LEU A 68 -22.61 13.62 -30.46
CA LEU A 68 -21.15 13.57 -30.54
C LEU A 68 -20.68 12.18 -30.08
N PRO A 69 -19.98 11.40 -30.90
CA PRO A 69 -19.49 10.08 -30.50
C PRO A 69 -18.43 10.19 -29.42
N LEU A 70 -18.31 9.16 -28.58
CA LEU A 70 -17.14 8.97 -27.72
C LEU A 70 -15.92 8.64 -28.58
N SER A 71 -14.72 9.04 -28.13
CA SER A 71 -13.47 8.48 -28.65
C SER A 71 -13.42 6.96 -28.40
N PHE A 72 -12.52 6.23 -29.06
CA PHE A 72 -12.39 4.79 -28.81
C PHE A 72 -12.02 4.49 -27.35
N ALA A 73 -11.12 5.29 -26.79
CA ALA A 73 -10.67 5.17 -25.40
C ALA A 73 -11.80 5.49 -24.40
N GLN A 74 -12.58 6.54 -24.64
CA GLN A 74 -13.77 6.84 -23.82
C GLN A 74 -14.81 5.72 -23.89
N GLN A 75 -15.03 5.14 -25.07
CA GLN A 75 -15.99 4.04 -25.23
C GLN A 75 -15.60 2.81 -24.38
N ARG A 76 -14.30 2.56 -24.16
CA ARG A 76 -13.84 1.53 -23.22
C ARG A 76 -14.31 1.79 -21.80
N LEU A 77 -14.09 3.01 -21.32
CA LEU A 77 -14.41 3.37 -19.94
C LEU A 77 -15.93 3.43 -19.73
N TRP A 78 -16.67 3.88 -20.74
CA TRP A 78 -18.12 3.77 -20.74
C TRP A 78 -18.58 2.31 -20.64
N LEU A 79 -18.03 1.40 -21.44
CA LEU A 79 -18.37 -0.02 -21.36
C LEU A 79 -18.00 -0.62 -19.98
N ALA A 80 -16.85 -0.24 -19.43
CA ALA A 80 -16.44 -0.69 -18.09
C ALA A 80 -17.44 -0.23 -17.02
N GLU A 81 -17.92 1.03 -17.09
CA GLU A 81 -18.96 1.54 -16.20
C GLU A 81 -20.28 0.78 -16.37
N GLN A 82 -20.69 0.46 -17.61
CA GLN A 82 -21.91 -0.34 -17.84
C GLN A 82 -21.81 -1.76 -17.29
N LEU A 83 -20.61 -2.34 -17.23
CA LEU A 83 -20.36 -3.67 -16.68
C LEU A 83 -20.24 -3.67 -15.15
N GLN A 84 -19.73 -2.59 -14.57
CA GLN A 84 -19.54 -2.40 -13.13
C GLN A 84 -20.03 -1.02 -12.68
N PRO A 85 -21.36 -0.79 -12.62
CA PRO A 85 -21.89 0.50 -12.21
C PRO A 85 -21.48 0.89 -10.79
N ASN A 86 -21.30 2.17 -10.53
CA ASN A 86 -20.88 2.72 -9.22
C ASN A 86 -19.48 2.25 -8.77
N SER A 87 -18.58 2.01 -9.72
CA SER A 87 -17.19 1.68 -9.42
C SER A 87 -16.33 2.95 -9.31
N PHE A 88 -15.51 3.03 -8.25
CA PHE A 88 -14.51 4.10 -8.10
C PHE A 88 -13.16 3.77 -8.78
N THR A 89 -13.08 2.66 -9.51
CA THR A 89 -11.83 2.15 -10.12
C THR A 89 -11.18 3.17 -11.06
N TYR A 90 -11.98 4.01 -11.71
CA TYR A 90 -11.53 5.04 -12.66
C TYR A 90 -11.58 6.46 -12.08
N ASN A 91 -11.69 6.60 -10.75
CA ASN A 91 -11.42 7.88 -10.11
C ASN A 91 -9.91 8.15 -10.14
N GLU A 92 -9.53 9.38 -10.48
CA GLU A 92 -8.16 9.87 -10.48
C GLU A 92 -8.05 11.05 -9.51
N PRO A 93 -7.82 10.77 -8.22
CA PRO A 93 -7.50 11.78 -7.20
C PRO A 93 -6.05 12.29 -7.31
N VAL A 94 -5.90 13.61 -7.30
CA VAL A 94 -4.62 14.34 -7.23
C VAL A 94 -4.65 15.27 -6.02
N ALA A 95 -3.57 15.29 -5.24
CA ALA A 95 -3.51 16.09 -4.03
C ALA A 95 -2.20 16.87 -3.90
N LEU A 96 -2.29 18.12 -3.42
CA LEU A 96 -1.17 19.03 -3.21
C LEU A 96 -1.28 19.69 -1.83
N ARG A 97 -0.17 19.72 -1.09
CA ARG A 97 -0.08 20.49 0.16
C ARG A 97 0.38 21.90 -0.18
N LEU A 98 -0.41 22.88 0.28
CA LEU A 98 -0.23 24.31 0.05
C LEU A 98 0.12 24.97 1.38
N LEU A 99 1.26 25.64 1.42
CA LEU A 99 1.76 26.38 2.57
C LEU A 99 1.67 27.89 2.31
N GLY A 100 1.00 28.63 3.18
CA GLY A 100 0.67 30.05 3.06
C GLY A 100 -0.84 30.30 3.04
N TYR A 101 -1.23 31.56 2.86
CA TYR A 101 -2.63 32.00 2.86
C TYR A 101 -3.30 31.71 1.51
N LEU A 102 -4.12 30.65 1.48
CA LEU A 102 -4.90 30.30 0.29
C LEU A 102 -6.17 31.14 0.21
N ASN A 103 -6.38 31.84 -0.91
CA ASN A 103 -7.65 32.48 -1.21
C ASN A 103 -8.56 31.49 -1.95
N ILE A 104 -9.56 30.96 -1.22
CA ILE A 104 -10.49 29.95 -1.73
C ILE A 104 -11.37 30.50 -2.86
N GLU A 105 -11.78 31.77 -2.81
CA GLU A 105 -12.62 32.38 -3.84
C GLU A 105 -11.85 32.50 -5.16
N LEU A 106 -10.57 32.90 -5.11
CA LEU A 106 -9.71 32.95 -6.29
C LEU A 106 -9.43 31.55 -6.85
N LEU A 107 -9.27 30.55 -5.99
CA LEU A 107 -9.14 29.15 -6.38
C LEU A 107 -10.40 28.67 -7.11
N GLU A 108 -11.58 28.86 -6.51
CA GLU A 108 -12.87 28.50 -7.10
C GLU A 108 -13.08 29.21 -8.45
N LYS A 109 -12.81 30.51 -8.52
CA LYS A 109 -12.89 31.28 -9.77
C LYS A 109 -11.95 30.73 -10.85
N SER A 110 -10.73 30.35 -10.47
CA SER A 110 -9.74 29.76 -11.39
C SER A 110 -10.19 28.41 -11.92
N ILE A 111 -10.70 27.52 -11.06
CA ILE A 111 -11.23 26.21 -11.47
C ILE A 111 -12.42 26.39 -12.42
N ASN A 112 -13.34 27.30 -12.12
CA ASN A 112 -14.52 27.53 -12.96
C ASN A 112 -14.17 28.10 -14.34
N GLU A 113 -13.15 28.96 -14.44
CA GLU A 113 -12.63 29.42 -15.73
C GLU A 113 -12.05 28.25 -16.55
N ILE A 114 -11.35 27.31 -15.92
CA ILE A 114 -10.84 26.09 -16.59
C ILE A 114 -12.00 25.19 -17.04
N VAL A 115 -13.01 24.98 -16.20
CA VAL A 115 -14.22 24.19 -16.53
C VAL A 115 -15.00 24.82 -17.68
N CYS A 116 -15.09 26.15 -17.72
CA CYS A 116 -15.72 26.88 -18.82
C CYS A 116 -14.95 26.66 -20.14
N ARG A 117 -13.61 26.77 -20.05
CA ARG A 117 -12.66 26.70 -21.16
C ARG A 117 -12.54 25.31 -21.81
N HIS A 118 -12.61 24.24 -21.01
CA HIS A 118 -12.50 22.85 -21.50
C HIS A 118 -13.84 22.14 -21.47
N GLU A 119 -14.44 21.90 -22.64
CA GLU A 119 -15.78 21.29 -22.77
C GLU A 119 -15.88 19.94 -22.04
N ILE A 120 -14.79 19.17 -22.04
CA ILE A 120 -14.77 17.82 -21.50
C ILE A 120 -15.06 17.77 -19.99
N LEU A 121 -14.72 18.82 -19.23
CA LEU A 121 -14.96 18.91 -17.79
C LEU A 121 -16.43 19.14 -17.43
N ARG A 122 -17.24 19.53 -18.42
CA ARG A 122 -18.69 19.76 -18.32
C ARG A 122 -19.45 18.87 -19.30
N THR A 123 -18.88 17.70 -19.59
CA THR A 123 -19.46 16.68 -20.46
C THR A 123 -19.96 15.49 -19.64
N THR A 124 -21.15 14.99 -19.97
CA THR A 124 -21.68 13.69 -19.51
C THR A 124 -21.79 12.71 -20.67
N PHE A 125 -22.03 11.44 -20.33
CA PHE A 125 -22.09 10.34 -21.28
C PHE A 125 -23.44 9.64 -21.15
N THR A 126 -24.06 9.32 -22.29
CA THR A 126 -25.33 8.59 -22.34
C THR A 126 -25.41 7.74 -23.59
N THR A 127 -26.49 6.99 -23.76
CA THR A 127 -26.75 6.19 -24.97
C THR A 127 -27.96 6.76 -25.72
N ILE A 128 -27.80 7.04 -27.01
CA ILE A 128 -28.88 7.40 -27.94
C ILE A 128 -28.88 6.35 -29.05
N ASP A 129 -30.03 5.72 -29.32
CA ASP A 129 -30.20 4.68 -30.35
C ASP A 129 -29.16 3.55 -30.26
N GLY A 130 -28.81 3.15 -29.03
CA GLY A 130 -27.83 2.10 -28.77
C GLY A 130 -26.37 2.52 -28.98
N GLN A 131 -26.09 3.79 -29.31
CA GLN A 131 -24.74 4.33 -29.44
C GLN A 131 -24.40 5.26 -28.27
N PRO A 132 -23.21 5.11 -27.65
CA PRO A 132 -22.78 6.02 -26.61
C PRO A 132 -22.41 7.38 -27.23
N VAL A 133 -22.86 8.45 -26.58
CA VAL A 133 -22.66 9.84 -27.02
C VAL A 133 -22.24 10.75 -25.87
N GLN A 134 -21.57 11.84 -26.21
CA GLN A 134 -21.16 12.92 -25.32
C GLN A 134 -22.23 14.03 -25.31
N ILE A 135 -22.65 14.47 -24.13
CA ILE A 135 -23.56 15.59 -23.92
C ILE A 135 -22.80 16.71 -23.20
N ILE A 136 -22.63 17.83 -23.89
CA ILE A 136 -21.81 18.93 -23.44
C ILE A 136 -22.72 20.02 -22.85
N SER A 137 -22.60 20.29 -21.56
CA SER A 137 -23.37 21.38 -20.93
C SER A 137 -22.82 22.75 -21.37
N ALA A 138 -23.70 23.73 -21.59
CA ALA A 138 -23.32 25.09 -21.95
C ALA A 138 -22.58 25.81 -20.82
N ASN A 139 -22.98 25.54 -19.58
CA ASN A 139 -22.35 26.06 -18.37
C ASN A 139 -22.32 24.98 -17.28
N LEU A 140 -21.35 25.12 -16.37
CA LEU A 140 -21.23 24.31 -15.17
C LEU A 140 -20.44 25.13 -14.15
N GLU A 141 -20.97 25.22 -12.94
CA GLU A 141 -20.24 25.81 -11.81
C GLU A 141 -19.81 24.68 -10.87
N VAL A 142 -18.51 24.60 -10.61
CA VAL A 142 -17.90 23.66 -9.67
C VAL A 142 -17.59 24.40 -8.38
N LYS A 143 -18.15 23.91 -7.28
CA LYS A 143 -17.89 24.45 -5.94
C LYS A 143 -16.66 23.80 -5.30
N VAL A 144 -15.83 24.61 -4.66
CA VAL A 144 -14.70 24.14 -3.85
C VAL A 144 -15.20 23.85 -2.44
N SER A 145 -15.26 22.57 -2.09
CA SER A 145 -15.68 22.16 -0.74
C SER A 145 -14.55 22.41 0.26
N VAL A 146 -14.77 23.21 1.29
CA VAL A 146 -13.78 23.42 2.36
C VAL A 146 -14.11 22.53 3.55
N VAL A 147 -13.12 21.75 3.99
CA VAL A 147 -13.20 20.89 5.16
C VAL A 147 -12.18 21.39 6.18
N ASP A 148 -12.67 21.94 7.29
CA ASP A 148 -11.81 22.53 8.31
C ASP A 148 -11.42 21.52 9.39
N PHE A 149 -10.15 21.13 9.38
CA PHE A 149 -9.50 20.33 10.42
C PHE A 149 -8.56 21.16 11.29
N SER A 150 -8.49 22.48 11.11
CA SER A 150 -7.59 23.35 11.87
C SER A 150 -7.95 23.41 13.36
N ASN A 151 -9.20 23.15 13.72
CA ASN A 151 -9.65 23.07 15.11
C ASN A 151 -9.34 21.73 15.79
N LEU A 152 -8.87 20.72 15.03
CA LEU A 152 -8.47 19.43 15.60
C LEU A 152 -7.09 19.51 16.27
N PRO A 153 -6.78 18.63 17.22
CA PRO A 153 -5.43 18.44 17.74
C PRO A 153 -4.43 18.18 16.60
N GLU A 154 -3.25 18.81 16.64
CA GLU A 154 -2.24 18.76 15.57
C GLU A 154 -1.87 17.32 15.16
N ASN A 155 -1.76 16.41 16.15
CA ASN A 155 -1.45 15.00 15.94
C ASN A 155 -2.57 14.20 15.23
N GLU A 156 -3.79 14.73 15.13
CA GLU A 156 -4.93 14.09 14.46
C GLU A 156 -5.19 14.62 13.04
N ARG A 157 -4.82 15.88 12.78
CA ARG A 157 -5.10 16.60 11.53
C ARG A 157 -4.69 15.81 10.29
N GLU A 158 -3.45 15.33 10.28
CA GLU A 158 -2.88 14.57 9.16
C GLU A 158 -3.66 13.27 8.92
N THR A 159 -3.95 12.52 9.99
CA THR A 159 -4.68 11.25 9.90
C THR A 159 -6.11 11.45 9.38
N LYS A 160 -6.80 12.49 9.83
CA LYS A 160 -8.16 12.82 9.36
C LYS A 160 -8.13 13.30 7.90
N ALA A 161 -7.13 14.09 7.51
CA ALA A 161 -6.93 14.48 6.11
C ALA A 161 -6.72 13.26 5.19
N GLN A 162 -5.87 12.31 5.60
CA GLN A 162 -5.65 11.05 4.87
C GLN A 162 -6.94 10.25 4.72
N LYS A 163 -7.72 10.10 5.80
CA LYS A 163 -9.02 9.40 5.75
C LYS A 163 -10.02 10.09 4.84
N PHE A 164 -10.10 11.42 4.87
CA PHE A 164 -10.99 12.18 3.99
C PHE A 164 -10.60 11.99 2.51
N ALA A 165 -9.30 12.09 2.20
CA ALA A 165 -8.81 11.89 0.84
C ALA A 165 -9.13 10.48 0.31
N GLN A 166 -9.00 9.46 1.15
CA GLN A 166 -9.40 8.09 0.81
C GLN A 166 -10.92 7.98 0.54
N GLN A 167 -11.75 8.52 1.43
CA GLN A 167 -13.21 8.48 1.26
C GLN A 167 -13.66 9.16 -0.02
N GLU A 168 -13.04 10.29 -0.36
CA GLU A 168 -13.34 11.00 -1.61
C GLU A 168 -12.83 10.23 -2.84
N ALA A 169 -11.64 9.64 -2.78
CA ALA A 169 -11.16 8.78 -3.86
C ALA A 169 -12.11 7.60 -4.14
N GLU A 170 -12.74 7.05 -3.11
CA GLU A 170 -13.65 5.90 -3.18
C GLU A 170 -15.10 6.27 -3.53
N LEU A 171 -15.45 7.57 -3.57
CA LEU A 171 -16.81 8.03 -3.91
C LEU A 171 -17.05 7.90 -5.43
N PRO A 172 -17.95 7.03 -5.91
CA PRO A 172 -18.13 6.82 -7.35
C PRO A 172 -18.63 8.08 -8.08
N PHE A 173 -18.35 8.18 -9.37
CA PHE A 173 -18.99 9.14 -10.27
C PHE A 173 -20.11 8.45 -11.06
N ASP A 174 -21.24 9.14 -11.22
CA ASP A 174 -22.27 8.75 -12.20
C ASP A 174 -21.97 9.48 -13.52
N LEU A 175 -21.52 8.75 -14.54
CA LEU A 175 -21.11 9.33 -15.82
C LEU A 175 -22.23 10.03 -16.59
N THR A 176 -23.49 9.84 -16.17
CA THR A 176 -24.66 10.52 -16.73
C THR A 176 -24.96 11.87 -16.05
N LYS A 177 -24.28 12.19 -14.94
CA LYS A 177 -24.51 13.40 -14.13
C LYS A 177 -23.25 14.26 -14.00
N LEU A 178 -23.44 15.57 -14.01
CA LEU A 178 -22.38 16.54 -13.70
C LEU A 178 -22.29 16.84 -12.20
N PRO A 179 -21.13 17.27 -11.71
CA PRO A 179 -19.83 17.32 -12.39
C PRO A 179 -19.07 15.99 -12.32
N LEU A 180 -18.20 15.71 -13.32
CA LEU A 180 -17.25 14.58 -13.30
C LEU A 180 -15.87 14.97 -12.72
N ILE A 181 -15.86 16.08 -11.97
CA ILE A 181 -14.74 16.66 -11.24
C ILE A 181 -15.26 17.13 -9.88
N ARG A 182 -14.52 16.84 -8.81
CA ARG A 182 -14.76 17.31 -7.45
C ARG A 182 -13.48 17.96 -6.93
N VAL A 183 -13.64 19.12 -6.29
CA VAL A 183 -12.53 19.90 -5.74
C VAL A 183 -12.81 20.18 -4.27
N SER A 184 -11.85 19.79 -3.43
CA SER A 184 -11.93 19.96 -1.98
C SER A 184 -10.65 20.60 -1.46
N VAL A 185 -10.78 21.46 -0.46
CA VAL A 185 -9.67 22.00 0.32
C VAL A 185 -9.81 21.51 1.74
N ILE A 186 -8.80 20.78 2.22
CA ILE A 186 -8.69 20.37 3.62
C ILE A 186 -7.81 21.40 4.32
N GLN A 187 -8.40 22.19 5.21
CA GLN A 187 -7.67 23.21 5.96
C GLN A 187 -7.07 22.59 7.23
N LEU A 188 -5.75 22.58 7.34
CA LEU A 188 -5.02 22.09 8.51
C LEU A 188 -4.62 23.22 9.46
N SER A 189 -4.42 24.42 8.94
CA SER A 189 -4.24 25.66 9.71
C SER A 189 -4.60 26.87 8.83
N GLN A 190 -4.41 28.09 9.35
CA GLN A 190 -4.60 29.30 8.56
C GLN A 190 -3.63 29.39 7.37
N GLU A 191 -2.44 28.81 7.49
CA GLU A 191 -1.38 28.84 6.47
C GLU A 191 -1.07 27.45 5.90
N GLU A 192 -1.94 26.46 6.12
CA GLU A 192 -1.68 25.10 5.65
C GLU A 192 -2.96 24.43 5.19
N ASN A 193 -2.97 24.07 3.90
CA ASN A 193 -4.12 23.51 3.22
C ASN A 193 -3.69 22.31 2.35
N ILE A 194 -4.59 21.36 2.13
CA ILE A 194 -4.44 20.32 1.12
C ILE A 194 -5.51 20.53 0.06
N LEU A 195 -5.09 20.80 -1.18
CA LEU A 195 -5.97 20.82 -2.34
C LEU A 195 -6.10 19.40 -2.88
N LEU A 196 -7.32 18.87 -2.87
CA LEU A 196 -7.68 17.57 -3.43
C LEU A 196 -8.58 17.78 -4.65
N ILE A 197 -8.18 17.25 -5.80
CA ILE A 197 -8.93 17.28 -7.05
C ILE A 197 -9.13 15.85 -7.51
N THR A 198 -10.37 15.39 -7.53
CA THR A 198 -10.75 14.05 -8.01
C THR A 198 -11.54 14.19 -9.28
N VAL A 199 -11.12 13.47 -10.32
CA VAL A 199 -11.76 13.53 -11.64
C VAL A 199 -11.96 12.12 -12.15
N HIS A 200 -13.06 11.86 -12.85
CA HIS A 200 -13.22 10.57 -13.51
C HIS A 200 -12.30 10.45 -14.74
N HIS A 201 -11.61 9.32 -14.89
CA HIS A 201 -10.59 9.13 -15.93
C HIS A 201 -11.14 9.25 -17.36
N ILE A 202 -12.45 9.13 -17.57
CA ILE A 202 -13.09 9.32 -18.90
C ILE A 202 -12.98 10.74 -19.45
N VAL A 203 -12.77 11.75 -18.59
CA VAL A 203 -12.69 13.17 -19.00
C VAL A 203 -11.27 13.73 -19.00
N TRP A 204 -10.27 13.00 -18.48
CA TRP A 204 -8.89 13.49 -18.40
C TRP A 204 -7.85 12.36 -18.29
N ASP A 205 -6.56 12.68 -18.42
CA ASP A 205 -5.45 11.74 -18.28
C ASP A 205 -4.25 12.37 -17.56
N GLY A 206 -3.17 11.61 -17.36
CA GLY A 206 -1.97 12.11 -16.67
C GLY A 206 -1.35 13.35 -17.32
N TRP A 207 -1.47 13.54 -18.64
CA TRP A 207 -1.03 14.77 -19.31
C TRP A 207 -1.92 15.97 -18.97
N SER A 208 -3.23 15.72 -18.83
CA SER A 208 -4.20 16.74 -18.44
C SER A 208 -3.90 17.36 -17.07
N ILE A 209 -3.23 16.64 -16.16
CA ILE A 209 -2.77 17.18 -14.87
C ILE A 209 -1.80 18.35 -15.08
N GLY A 210 -0.83 18.21 -16.00
CA GLY A 210 0.12 19.28 -16.31
C GLY A 210 -0.55 20.48 -16.98
N VAL A 211 -1.59 20.24 -17.80
CA VAL A 211 -2.43 21.30 -18.38
C VAL A 211 -3.19 22.05 -17.28
N LEU A 212 -3.89 21.32 -16.39
CA LEU A 212 -4.63 21.86 -15.27
C LEU A 212 -3.73 22.73 -14.38
N ILE A 213 -2.56 22.22 -14.00
CA ILE A 213 -1.61 22.94 -13.13
C ILE A 213 -1.18 24.26 -13.78
N ARG A 214 -0.76 24.23 -15.05
CA ARG A 214 -0.31 25.43 -15.76
C ARG A 214 -1.41 26.48 -15.85
N GLU A 215 -2.63 26.06 -16.18
CA GLU A 215 -3.77 26.98 -16.32
C GLU A 215 -4.21 27.51 -14.94
N LEU A 216 -4.25 26.66 -13.92
CA LEU A 216 -4.58 27.06 -12.55
C LEU A 216 -3.62 28.13 -12.03
N SER A 217 -2.31 27.94 -12.19
CA SER A 217 -1.31 28.97 -11.84
C SER A 217 -1.54 30.29 -12.57
N THR A 218 -1.77 30.20 -13.88
CA THR A 218 -1.92 31.38 -14.74
C THR A 218 -3.14 32.19 -14.34
N LEU A 219 -4.27 31.51 -14.10
CA LEU A 219 -5.55 32.11 -13.76
C LEU A 219 -5.58 32.64 -12.35
N TYR A 220 -5.10 31.87 -11.38
CA TYR A 220 -5.07 32.29 -9.99
C TYR A 220 -4.21 33.55 -9.83
N ARG A 221 -3.04 33.60 -10.49
CA ARG A 221 -2.20 34.80 -10.51
C ARG A 221 -2.89 36.00 -11.16
N ALA A 222 -3.54 35.82 -12.30
CA ALA A 222 -4.25 36.91 -12.97
C ALA A 222 -5.36 37.47 -12.07
N PHE A 223 -6.19 36.59 -11.48
CA PHE A 223 -7.28 36.99 -10.60
C PHE A 223 -6.78 37.58 -9.28
N TYR A 224 -5.63 37.13 -8.76
CA TYR A 224 -4.98 37.73 -7.59
C TYR A 224 -4.61 39.21 -7.80
N TYR A 225 -4.28 39.59 -9.03
CA TYR A 225 -3.99 40.97 -9.42
C TYR A 225 -5.17 41.68 -10.08
N ASP A 226 -6.40 41.16 -9.92
CA ASP A 226 -7.63 41.71 -10.53
C ASP A 226 -7.57 41.85 -12.07
N GLN A 227 -6.81 40.97 -12.74
CA GLN A 227 -6.70 40.91 -14.20
C GLN A 227 -7.67 39.86 -14.79
N PRO A 228 -8.14 40.04 -16.03
CA PRO A 228 -8.92 39.02 -16.72
C PRO A 228 -8.07 37.79 -17.05
N SER A 229 -8.74 36.69 -17.41
CA SER A 229 -8.09 35.46 -17.91
C SER A 229 -7.15 35.78 -19.09
N PRO A 230 -5.84 35.51 -18.99
CA PRO A 230 -4.89 35.78 -20.06
C PRO A 230 -4.76 34.58 -21.03
N LEU A 231 -5.53 33.51 -20.82
CA LEU A 231 -5.43 32.28 -21.61
C LEU A 231 -6.11 32.46 -22.97
N PRO A 232 -5.44 32.17 -24.10
CA PRO A 232 -6.02 32.33 -25.43
C PRO A 232 -7.10 31.29 -25.71
N GLU A 233 -8.14 31.59 -26.46
CA GLU A 233 -9.20 30.63 -26.81
C GLU A 233 -8.64 29.33 -27.43
N ILE A 234 -9.23 28.19 -27.06
CA ILE A 234 -8.84 26.88 -27.57
C ILE A 234 -9.56 26.62 -28.90
N LYS A 235 -8.79 26.39 -29.96
CA LYS A 235 -9.31 26.24 -31.33
C LYS A 235 -10.13 24.97 -31.57
N ILE A 236 -9.84 23.90 -30.82
CA ILE A 236 -10.51 22.60 -30.90
C ILE A 236 -10.76 22.10 -29.48
N GLN A 237 -11.73 21.22 -29.31
CA GLN A 237 -12.08 20.61 -28.02
C GLN A 237 -11.99 19.09 -28.13
N TYR A 238 -12.06 18.39 -26.99
CA TYR A 238 -11.92 16.94 -26.97
C TYR A 238 -12.97 16.23 -27.86
N ALA A 239 -14.20 16.75 -27.93
CA ALA A 239 -15.23 16.19 -28.79
C ALA A 239 -14.87 16.27 -30.29
N ASP A 240 -14.16 17.32 -30.70
CA ASP A 240 -13.67 17.47 -32.08
C ASP A 240 -12.63 16.39 -32.40
N PHE A 241 -11.72 16.13 -31.46
CA PHE A 241 -10.77 15.02 -31.56
C PHE A 241 -11.49 13.67 -31.66
N ALA A 242 -12.51 13.43 -30.83
CA ALA A 242 -13.26 12.17 -30.86
C ALA A 242 -13.93 11.93 -32.21
N VAL A 243 -14.57 12.96 -32.79
CA VAL A 243 -15.18 12.87 -34.13
C VAL A 243 -14.13 12.64 -35.21
N TRP A 244 -13.05 13.42 -35.18
CA TRP A 244 -11.94 13.24 -36.11
C TRP A 244 -11.37 11.82 -36.06
N GLN A 245 -11.10 11.29 -34.86
CA GLN A 245 -10.53 9.97 -34.66
C GLN A 245 -11.45 8.88 -35.24
N ARG A 246 -12.77 8.97 -35.02
CA ARG A 246 -13.76 8.04 -35.57
C ARG A 246 -13.81 8.07 -37.09
N ASN A 247 -13.74 9.25 -37.69
CA ASN A 247 -13.80 9.42 -39.14
C ASN A 247 -12.51 8.99 -39.84
N TRP A 248 -11.37 9.21 -39.21
CA TRP A 248 -10.06 8.86 -39.76
C TRP A 248 -9.76 7.36 -39.61
N LEU A 249 -10.04 6.77 -38.45
CA LEU A 249 -9.68 5.39 -38.13
C LEU A 249 -10.80 4.41 -38.51
N GLN A 250 -11.03 4.26 -39.82
CA GLN A 250 -12.00 3.32 -40.36
C GLN A 250 -11.55 2.74 -41.71
N GLY A 251 -12.25 1.73 -42.20
CA GLY A 251 -12.00 1.11 -43.51
C GLY A 251 -10.55 0.68 -43.70
N LYS A 252 -9.91 1.16 -44.79
CA LYS A 252 -8.52 0.79 -45.13
C LYS A 252 -7.50 1.22 -44.07
N VAL A 253 -7.69 2.35 -43.41
CA VAL A 253 -6.75 2.87 -42.39
C VAL A 253 -6.74 1.94 -41.17
N LEU A 254 -7.92 1.61 -40.65
CA LEU A 254 -8.07 0.67 -39.55
C LEU A 254 -7.50 -0.71 -39.91
N ALA A 255 -7.82 -1.22 -41.11
CA ALA A 255 -7.31 -2.52 -41.57
C ALA A 255 -5.77 -2.56 -41.65
N GLN A 256 -5.14 -1.49 -42.14
CA GLN A 256 -3.67 -1.39 -42.21
C GLN A 256 -3.04 -1.35 -40.82
N LYS A 257 -3.58 -0.54 -39.91
CA LYS A 257 -3.07 -0.46 -38.53
C LYS A 257 -3.24 -1.81 -37.81
N LEU A 258 -4.39 -2.49 -37.98
CA LEU A 258 -4.64 -3.82 -37.42
C LEU A 258 -3.71 -4.91 -37.99
N ALA A 259 -3.38 -4.85 -39.29
CA ALA A 259 -2.53 -5.85 -39.93
C ALA A 259 -1.16 -5.95 -39.25
N TYR A 260 -0.52 -4.81 -38.98
CA TYR A 260 0.73 -4.75 -38.23
C TYR A 260 0.61 -5.42 -36.85
N TRP A 261 -0.41 -5.05 -36.06
CA TRP A 261 -0.56 -5.57 -34.71
C TRP A 261 -0.89 -7.07 -34.70
N ARG A 262 -1.67 -7.57 -35.67
CA ARG A 262 -1.92 -9.01 -35.82
C ARG A 262 -0.68 -9.80 -36.19
N GLU A 263 0.15 -9.25 -37.09
CA GLU A 263 1.43 -9.86 -37.44
C GLU A 263 2.35 -9.96 -36.22
N ARG A 264 2.44 -8.88 -35.44
CA ARG A 264 3.34 -8.80 -34.27
C ARG A 264 2.86 -9.57 -33.05
N LEU A 265 1.56 -9.57 -32.80
CA LEU A 265 0.98 -10.23 -31.62
C LEU A 265 0.53 -11.66 -31.90
N GLY A 266 0.40 -12.06 -33.16
CA GLY A 266 -0.08 -13.38 -33.56
C GLY A 266 -1.53 -13.64 -33.12
N ASN A 267 -1.94 -14.89 -33.26
CA ASN A 267 -3.31 -15.33 -32.92
C ASN A 267 -3.46 -15.84 -31.49
N ASN A 268 -2.36 -16.00 -30.75
CA ASN A 268 -2.37 -16.49 -29.38
C ASN A 268 -1.34 -15.71 -28.55
N LEU A 269 -1.83 -14.93 -27.58
CA LEU A 269 -1.00 -14.20 -26.63
C LEU A 269 -0.79 -15.07 -25.39
N PRO A 270 0.47 -15.24 -24.93
CA PRO A 270 0.70 -15.95 -23.67
C PRO A 270 0.11 -15.16 -22.50
N VAL A 271 -0.57 -15.86 -21.60
CA VAL A 271 -0.98 -15.32 -20.30
C VAL A 271 0.20 -15.44 -19.34
N LEU A 272 0.58 -14.34 -18.70
CA LEU A 272 1.70 -14.31 -17.76
C LEU A 272 1.27 -14.91 -16.42
N GLN A 273 1.94 -15.99 -16.00
CA GLN A 273 1.65 -16.71 -14.76
C GLN A 273 2.47 -16.14 -13.60
N LEU A 274 2.00 -15.02 -13.04
CA LEU A 274 2.66 -14.35 -11.93
C LEU A 274 2.64 -15.22 -10.65
N PRO A 275 3.63 -15.07 -9.75
CA PRO A 275 3.71 -15.82 -8.51
C PRO A 275 2.73 -15.26 -7.45
N THR A 276 1.43 -15.42 -7.71
CA THR A 276 0.34 -14.90 -6.88
C THR A 276 0.02 -15.82 -5.70
N VAL A 277 -0.59 -15.26 -4.64
CA VAL A 277 -1.01 -16.02 -3.45
C VAL A 277 -2.27 -16.86 -3.72
N ARG A 278 -3.05 -16.49 -4.74
CA ARG A 278 -4.25 -17.18 -5.22
C ARG A 278 -4.37 -17.02 -6.75
N PRO A 279 -5.04 -17.95 -7.46
CA PRO A 279 -5.22 -17.84 -8.91
C PRO A 279 -5.98 -16.59 -9.34
N SER A 280 -5.54 -15.90 -10.39
CA SER A 280 -6.19 -14.68 -10.90
C SER A 280 -7.64 -14.87 -11.35
N THR A 281 -8.03 -16.10 -11.70
CA THR A 281 -9.42 -16.47 -12.04
C THR A 281 -10.39 -16.40 -10.86
N GLU A 282 -9.89 -16.41 -9.62
CA GLU A 282 -10.70 -16.41 -8.40
C GLU A 282 -10.94 -15.00 -7.84
N VAL A 283 -10.22 -13.98 -8.33
CA VAL A 283 -10.28 -12.60 -7.82
C VAL A 283 -11.24 -11.74 -8.66
N LYS A 284 -12.24 -11.16 -8.01
CA LYS A 284 -13.29 -10.33 -8.62
C LYS A 284 -13.36 -8.92 -8.03
N THR A 285 -12.32 -8.47 -7.35
CA THR A 285 -12.25 -7.11 -6.77
C THR A 285 -11.08 -6.35 -7.38
N ASN A 286 -11.18 -5.01 -7.42
CA ASN A 286 -10.11 -4.12 -7.86
C ASN A 286 -9.38 -3.49 -6.67
N ARG A 287 -9.42 -4.15 -5.50
CA ARG A 287 -8.72 -3.69 -4.30
C ARG A 287 -7.23 -3.71 -4.56
N GLY A 288 -6.62 -2.57 -4.39
CA GLY A 288 -5.21 -2.35 -4.64
C GLY A 288 -4.46 -2.05 -3.36
N ALA A 289 -3.15 -2.27 -3.44
CA ALA A 289 -2.19 -1.65 -2.55
C ALA A 289 -1.02 -1.14 -3.40
N SER A 290 -0.25 -0.21 -2.84
CA SER A 290 0.92 0.35 -3.53
C SER A 290 2.13 0.40 -2.62
N GLN A 291 3.30 0.10 -3.16
CA GLN A 291 4.57 0.25 -2.48
C GLN A 291 5.58 1.00 -3.34
N SER A 292 6.35 1.89 -2.72
CA SER A 292 7.36 2.68 -3.41
C SER A 292 8.76 2.33 -2.92
N PHE A 293 9.66 2.09 -3.86
CA PHE A 293 11.07 1.76 -3.62
C PHE A 293 11.97 2.71 -4.38
N LEU A 294 13.12 3.04 -3.82
CA LEU A 294 14.09 3.94 -4.46
C LEU A 294 15.20 3.12 -5.12
N ILE A 295 15.35 3.27 -6.43
CA ILE A 295 16.57 2.90 -7.15
C ILE A 295 17.57 4.06 -6.94
N PRO A 296 18.67 3.87 -6.21
CA PRO A 296 19.54 4.98 -5.80
C PRO A 296 20.19 5.71 -6.98
N ALA A 297 20.52 7.00 -6.80
CA ALA A 297 21.01 7.88 -7.86
C ALA A 297 22.24 7.33 -8.62
N ASN A 298 23.19 6.69 -7.93
CA ASN A 298 24.37 6.09 -8.54
C ASN A 298 24.00 4.95 -9.51
N LEU A 299 23.06 4.09 -9.13
CA LEU A 299 22.57 3.02 -9.98
C LEU A 299 21.76 3.58 -11.15
N ALA A 300 20.88 4.55 -10.90
CA ALA A 300 20.12 5.24 -11.95
C ALA A 300 21.03 5.88 -13.00
N GLN A 301 22.12 6.53 -12.57
CA GLN A 301 23.14 7.09 -13.48
C GLN A 301 23.86 6.01 -14.28
N ALA A 302 24.23 4.88 -13.66
CA ALA A 302 24.87 3.76 -14.36
C ALA A 302 23.94 3.14 -15.42
N ILE A 303 22.65 2.97 -15.11
CA ILE A 303 21.64 2.50 -16.06
C ILE A 303 21.48 3.50 -17.20
N GLN A 304 21.45 4.80 -16.90
CA GLN A 304 21.37 5.85 -17.91
C GLN A 304 22.60 5.86 -18.83
N ALA A 305 23.80 5.64 -18.28
CA ALA A 305 25.03 5.50 -19.04
C ALA A 305 25.00 4.28 -19.97
N LEU A 306 24.56 3.11 -19.48
CA LEU A 306 24.35 1.92 -20.30
C LEU A 306 23.35 2.18 -21.43
N SER A 307 22.22 2.85 -21.11
CA SER A 307 21.21 3.20 -22.11
C SER A 307 21.78 4.06 -23.24
N HIS A 308 22.59 5.06 -22.88
CA HIS A 308 23.28 5.92 -23.84
C HIS A 308 24.30 5.14 -24.70
N GLN A 309 25.09 4.25 -24.09
CA GLN A 309 26.07 3.42 -24.80
C GLN A 309 25.43 2.49 -25.84
N GLU A 310 24.27 1.92 -25.54
CA GLU A 310 23.54 1.02 -26.44
C GLU A 310 22.59 1.78 -27.40
N GLY A 311 22.52 3.11 -27.30
CA GLY A 311 21.66 3.96 -28.13
C GLY A 311 20.17 3.69 -27.93
N VAL A 312 19.76 3.40 -26.69
CA VAL A 312 18.37 3.11 -26.30
C VAL A 312 17.87 4.11 -25.26
N SER A 313 16.55 4.19 -25.09
CA SER A 313 15.97 5.01 -24.01
C SER A 313 16.11 4.33 -22.65
N LEU A 314 16.07 5.12 -21.58
CA LEU A 314 16.06 4.60 -20.20
C LEU A 314 14.89 3.61 -19.98
N PHE A 315 13.73 3.90 -20.56
CA PHE A 315 12.56 3.02 -20.53
C PHE A 315 12.88 1.64 -21.10
N MET A 316 13.53 1.55 -22.28
CA MET A 316 13.87 0.28 -22.91
C MET A 316 14.80 -0.56 -22.02
N THR A 317 15.79 0.06 -21.39
CA THR A 317 16.71 -0.64 -20.47
C THR A 317 16.00 -1.17 -19.24
N LEU A 318 15.15 -0.36 -18.61
CA LEU A 318 14.38 -0.75 -17.43
C LEU A 318 13.33 -1.83 -17.77
N LEU A 319 12.67 -1.72 -18.93
CA LEU A 319 11.73 -2.71 -19.45
C LEU A 319 12.43 -4.06 -19.71
N ALA A 320 13.60 -4.04 -20.38
CA ALA A 320 14.37 -5.26 -20.62
C ALA A 320 14.78 -5.94 -19.32
N ALA A 321 15.25 -5.17 -18.33
CA ALA A 321 15.57 -5.69 -17.00
C ALA A 321 14.33 -6.29 -16.31
N PHE A 322 13.18 -5.63 -16.43
CA PHE A 322 11.93 -6.11 -15.84
C PHE A 322 11.40 -7.37 -16.52
N GLN A 323 11.57 -7.50 -17.84
CA GLN A 323 11.26 -8.74 -18.57
C GLN A 323 12.17 -9.89 -18.13
N VAL A 324 13.46 -9.65 -17.88
CA VAL A 324 14.36 -10.66 -17.29
C VAL A 324 13.90 -11.05 -15.88
N LEU A 325 13.46 -10.10 -15.06
CA LEU A 325 12.89 -10.40 -13.75
C LEU A 325 11.66 -11.33 -13.88
N LEU A 326 10.73 -11.01 -14.77
CA LEU A 326 9.54 -11.82 -15.01
C LEU A 326 9.88 -13.21 -15.56
N LEU A 327 10.86 -13.33 -16.47
CA LEU A 327 11.39 -14.62 -16.91
C LEU A 327 11.87 -15.46 -15.71
N GLN A 328 12.57 -14.84 -14.76
CA GLN A 328 13.07 -15.57 -13.60
C GLN A 328 11.95 -16.08 -12.67
N TYR A 329 10.84 -15.36 -12.57
CA TYR A 329 9.69 -15.78 -11.76
C TYR A 329 8.78 -16.79 -12.47
N THR A 330 8.45 -16.51 -13.72
CA THR A 330 7.41 -17.25 -14.47
C THR A 330 7.99 -18.41 -15.27
N LYS A 331 9.30 -18.36 -15.56
CA LYS A 331 10.00 -19.24 -16.52
C LYS A 331 9.43 -19.17 -17.93
N GLN A 332 8.65 -18.13 -18.25
CA GLN A 332 8.12 -17.88 -19.58
C GLN A 332 9.11 -17.02 -20.38
N GLU A 333 9.46 -17.47 -21.59
CA GLU A 333 10.36 -16.75 -22.50
C GLU A 333 9.60 -15.78 -23.43
N ASP A 334 8.30 -16.00 -23.64
CA ASP A 334 7.45 -15.11 -24.43
C ASP A 334 6.63 -14.22 -23.49
N ILE A 335 7.05 -12.97 -23.35
CA ILE A 335 6.55 -12.05 -22.32
C ILE A 335 5.77 -10.92 -22.98
N VAL A 336 4.53 -10.74 -22.53
CA VAL A 336 3.64 -9.65 -22.96
C VAL A 336 3.45 -8.66 -21.81
N ILE A 337 3.80 -7.40 -22.05
CA ILE A 337 3.66 -6.31 -21.07
C ILE A 337 2.91 -5.15 -21.73
N GLY A 338 2.00 -4.54 -20.97
CA GLY A 338 1.39 -3.28 -21.38
C GLY A 338 2.23 -2.08 -21.00
N THR A 339 2.16 -1.02 -21.81
CA THR A 339 2.68 0.30 -21.47
C THR A 339 1.68 1.36 -21.91
N ASP A 340 1.61 2.48 -21.20
CA ASP A 340 0.77 3.60 -21.62
C ASP A 340 1.58 4.62 -22.42
N ILE A 341 0.88 5.32 -23.31
CA ILE A 341 1.40 6.46 -24.04
C ILE A 341 0.39 7.60 -23.92
N ALA A 342 0.88 8.84 -23.81
CA ALA A 342 -0.01 10.01 -23.79
C ALA A 342 -0.84 10.15 -25.07
N ASN A 343 -0.33 9.62 -26.20
CA ASN A 343 -0.99 9.60 -27.51
C ASN A 343 -1.39 11.01 -28.00
N ARG A 344 -0.56 12.00 -27.66
CA ARG A 344 -0.71 13.41 -28.08
C ARG A 344 0.32 13.72 -29.16
N ASN A 345 0.15 13.07 -30.31
CA ASN A 345 1.07 13.17 -31.44
C ASN A 345 0.80 14.42 -32.32
N ARG A 346 -0.10 15.31 -31.86
CA ARG A 346 -0.56 16.50 -32.57
C ARG A 346 -0.50 17.70 -31.65
N ALA A 347 0.13 18.78 -32.10
CA ALA A 347 0.33 20.00 -31.31
C ALA A 347 -0.99 20.58 -30.79
N GLU A 348 -2.06 20.49 -31.58
CA GLU A 348 -3.39 21.00 -31.23
C GLU A 348 -3.99 20.24 -30.02
N THR A 349 -3.56 19.01 -29.76
CA THR A 349 -4.03 18.20 -28.63
C THR A 349 -3.24 18.43 -27.34
N GLU A 350 -2.04 19.00 -27.39
CA GLU A 350 -1.15 19.14 -26.22
C GLU A 350 -1.73 20.05 -25.12
N SER A 351 -2.51 21.04 -25.52
CA SER A 351 -3.11 22.03 -24.63
C SER A 351 -4.47 21.63 -24.05
N LEU A 352 -5.04 20.49 -24.49
CA LEU A 352 -6.39 20.07 -24.11
C LEU A 352 -6.40 19.26 -22.82
N ILE A 353 -7.40 19.48 -21.97
CA ILE A 353 -7.81 18.47 -21.00
C ILE A 353 -8.63 17.41 -21.75
N GLY A 354 -8.42 16.14 -21.43
CA GLY A 354 -9.13 15.04 -22.09
C GLY A 354 -8.45 13.68 -21.90
N PHE A 355 -9.15 12.60 -22.22
CA PHE A 355 -8.63 11.24 -22.12
C PHE A 355 -8.00 10.78 -23.45
N PHE A 356 -6.73 11.11 -23.69
CA PHE A 356 -6.02 10.76 -24.94
C PHE A 356 -5.22 9.47 -24.81
N MET A 357 -4.82 9.13 -23.58
CA MET A 357 -3.98 7.98 -23.26
C MET A 357 -4.41 6.70 -23.98
N ASN A 358 -3.43 6.02 -24.57
CA ASN A 358 -3.61 4.71 -25.21
C ASN A 358 -2.67 3.69 -24.55
N LEU A 359 -3.06 2.41 -24.61
CA LEU A 359 -2.25 1.30 -24.13
C LEU A 359 -1.62 0.56 -25.30
N LEU A 360 -0.32 0.35 -25.26
CA LEU A 360 0.42 -0.47 -26.21
C LEU A 360 0.79 -1.82 -25.60
N VAL A 361 0.80 -2.86 -26.43
CA VAL A 361 1.12 -4.23 -26.04
C VAL A 361 2.50 -4.58 -26.57
N LEU A 362 3.45 -4.84 -25.67
CA LEU A 362 4.84 -5.16 -26.01
C LEU A 362 5.07 -6.65 -25.78
N ARG A 363 5.08 -7.44 -26.86
CA ARG A 363 5.44 -8.87 -26.86
C ARG A 363 6.92 -9.01 -27.19
N THR A 364 7.70 -9.54 -26.26
CA THR A 364 9.14 -9.76 -26.44
C THR A 364 9.48 -11.24 -26.28
N ASP A 365 10.25 -11.76 -27.22
CA ASP A 365 10.83 -13.10 -27.17
C ASP A 365 12.21 -13.10 -26.49
N LEU A 366 12.30 -13.77 -25.34
CA LEU A 366 13.52 -13.96 -24.54
C LEU A 366 14.18 -15.33 -24.81
N SER A 367 13.66 -16.12 -25.76
CA SER A 367 14.16 -17.46 -26.06
C SER A 367 15.61 -17.46 -26.57
N GLY A 368 16.26 -18.61 -26.37
CA GLY A 368 17.66 -18.83 -26.76
C GLY A 368 18.69 -18.26 -25.77
N ASN A 369 18.25 -17.81 -24.59
CA ASN A 369 19.11 -17.26 -23.53
C ASN A 369 20.10 -16.20 -24.08
N PRO A 370 19.62 -15.08 -24.66
CA PRO A 370 20.47 -14.03 -25.17
C PRO A 370 21.33 -13.41 -24.04
N SER A 371 22.39 -12.69 -24.40
CA SER A 371 23.00 -11.71 -23.52
C SER A 371 22.02 -10.57 -23.22
N PHE A 372 22.22 -9.83 -22.13
CA PHE A 372 21.36 -8.68 -21.83
C PHE A 372 21.37 -7.64 -22.97
N ARG A 373 22.52 -7.37 -23.61
CA ARG A 373 22.60 -6.50 -24.79
C ARG A 373 21.79 -7.00 -25.98
N GLU A 374 21.86 -8.29 -26.28
CA GLU A 374 21.05 -8.89 -27.34
C GLU A 374 19.55 -8.76 -27.04
N LEU A 375 19.13 -8.98 -25.78
CA LEU A 375 17.75 -8.74 -25.35
C LEU A 375 17.37 -7.26 -25.48
N LEU A 376 18.24 -6.36 -25.04
CA LEU A 376 18.00 -4.91 -25.10
C LEU A 376 17.82 -4.43 -26.55
N ALA A 377 18.55 -5.00 -27.51
CA ALA A 377 18.34 -4.76 -28.93
C ALA A 377 16.97 -5.26 -29.41
N ARG A 378 16.51 -6.44 -28.96
CA ARG A 378 15.15 -6.95 -29.26
C ARG A 378 14.08 -6.02 -28.68
N VAL A 379 14.24 -5.60 -27.42
CA VAL A 379 13.31 -4.67 -26.75
C VAL A 379 13.27 -3.33 -27.47
N ARG A 380 14.43 -2.78 -27.86
CA ARG A 380 14.50 -1.56 -28.67
C ARG A 380 13.68 -1.70 -29.94
N GLN A 381 13.84 -2.80 -30.68
CA GLN A 381 13.07 -3.03 -31.90
C GLN A 381 11.57 -3.09 -31.62
N VAL A 382 11.13 -3.93 -30.67
CA VAL A 382 9.71 -4.08 -30.30
C VAL A 382 9.10 -2.74 -29.88
N THR A 383 9.79 -1.98 -29.02
CA THR A 383 9.31 -0.68 -28.53
C THR A 383 9.24 0.37 -29.65
N LEU A 384 10.25 0.46 -30.52
CA LEU A 384 10.23 1.43 -31.64
C LEU A 384 9.16 1.09 -32.67
N GLU A 385 8.97 -0.19 -33.01
CA GLU A 385 7.93 -0.61 -33.94
C GLU A 385 6.53 -0.35 -33.36
N ALA A 386 6.33 -0.58 -32.05
CA ALA A 386 5.09 -0.24 -31.35
C ALA A 386 4.83 1.28 -31.34
N TYR A 387 5.85 2.10 -31.05
CA TYR A 387 5.74 3.56 -31.06
C TYR A 387 5.58 4.15 -32.47
N ALA A 388 5.89 3.41 -33.53
CA ALA A 388 5.56 3.77 -34.91
C ALA A 388 4.09 3.51 -35.27
N HIS A 389 3.35 2.77 -34.43
CA HIS A 389 1.92 2.46 -34.62
C HIS A 389 1.05 2.84 -33.40
N PRO A 390 1.22 4.05 -32.83
CA PRO A 390 0.59 4.42 -31.55
C PRO A 390 -0.92 4.68 -31.68
N ASP A 391 -1.39 4.94 -32.91
CA ASP A 391 -2.73 5.45 -33.16
C ASP A 391 -3.82 4.38 -33.16
N LEU A 392 -3.47 3.08 -33.13
CA LEU A 392 -4.48 2.03 -33.01
C LEU A 392 -4.96 1.98 -31.54
N PRO A 393 -6.24 2.25 -31.24
CA PRO A 393 -6.78 2.16 -29.91
C PRO A 393 -6.71 0.72 -29.40
N PHE A 394 -6.33 0.57 -28.14
CA PHE A 394 -6.28 -0.72 -27.45
C PHE A 394 -7.58 -1.52 -27.59
N GLU A 395 -8.73 -0.86 -27.59
CA GLU A 395 -10.05 -1.49 -27.68
C GLU A 395 -10.29 -2.14 -29.04
N GLU A 396 -9.84 -1.50 -30.12
CA GLU A 396 -9.95 -2.06 -31.47
C GLU A 396 -9.03 -3.27 -31.62
N LEU A 397 -7.88 -3.24 -30.95
CA LEU A 397 -6.99 -4.40 -30.88
C LEU A 397 -7.64 -5.56 -30.12
N VAL A 398 -8.26 -5.30 -28.97
CA VAL A 398 -9.00 -6.32 -28.19
C VAL A 398 -10.14 -6.92 -29.02
N LYS A 399 -10.95 -6.09 -29.68
CA LYS A 399 -12.03 -6.55 -30.56
C LYS A 399 -11.51 -7.42 -31.71
N ALA A 400 -10.35 -7.09 -32.25
CA ALA A 400 -9.78 -7.78 -33.40
C ALA A 400 -9.07 -9.09 -33.05
N LEU A 401 -8.50 -9.22 -31.84
CA LEU A 401 -7.81 -10.41 -31.36
C LEU A 401 -8.74 -11.39 -30.63
N GLN A 402 -9.86 -10.92 -30.08
CA GLN A 402 -10.85 -11.74 -29.38
C GLN A 402 -10.24 -12.76 -28.40
N PRO A 403 -9.43 -12.30 -27.41
CA PRO A 403 -8.84 -13.22 -26.43
C PRO A 403 -9.93 -13.98 -25.69
N GLU A 404 -9.60 -15.20 -25.21
CA GLU A 404 -10.51 -15.96 -24.35
C GLU A 404 -10.95 -15.08 -23.17
N ARG A 405 -12.26 -14.89 -23.04
CA ARG A 405 -12.83 -14.06 -21.97
C ARG A 405 -12.61 -14.74 -20.63
N SER A 406 -11.50 -14.48 -19.96
CA SER A 406 -11.42 -14.72 -18.52
C SER A 406 -12.34 -13.71 -17.85
N LEU A 407 -13.22 -14.19 -16.95
CA LEU A 407 -14.04 -13.32 -16.09
C LEU A 407 -13.20 -12.61 -15.00
N SER A 408 -11.88 -12.47 -15.20
CA SER A 408 -11.03 -11.67 -14.32
C SER A 408 -11.29 -10.20 -14.59
N ASN A 409 -11.32 -9.38 -13.54
CA ASN A 409 -11.48 -7.93 -13.67
C ASN A 409 -10.20 -7.22 -14.19
N THR A 410 -9.31 -7.94 -14.86
CA THR A 410 -7.97 -7.48 -15.27
C THR A 410 -7.90 -7.24 -16.77
N SER A 411 -6.83 -6.59 -17.24
CA SER A 411 -6.66 -6.20 -18.66
C SER A 411 -6.71 -7.42 -19.61
N PRO A 412 -7.43 -7.34 -20.75
CA PRO A 412 -7.73 -8.49 -21.60
C PRO A 412 -6.55 -9.03 -22.43
N LEU A 413 -5.46 -8.27 -22.57
CA LEU A 413 -4.30 -8.67 -23.41
C LEU A 413 -3.00 -8.84 -22.61
N PHE A 414 -2.94 -8.39 -21.34
CA PHE A 414 -1.74 -8.47 -20.51
C PHE A 414 -2.08 -8.31 -19.02
N GLN A 415 -1.26 -8.92 -18.16
CA GLN A 415 -1.46 -8.86 -16.70
C GLN A 415 -0.68 -7.71 -16.04
N VAL A 416 0.44 -7.29 -16.65
CA VAL A 416 1.38 -6.34 -16.07
C VAL A 416 1.48 -5.06 -16.91
N LEU A 417 1.35 -3.91 -16.25
CA LEU A 417 1.62 -2.60 -16.83
C LEU A 417 3.01 -2.09 -16.38
N PHE A 418 3.80 -1.57 -17.30
CA PHE A 418 5.11 -0.98 -17.01
C PHE A 418 5.23 0.40 -17.64
N VAL A 419 5.47 1.42 -16.81
CA VAL A 419 5.41 2.83 -17.19
C VAL A 419 6.61 3.58 -16.62
N LEU A 420 7.28 4.38 -17.45
CA LEU A 420 8.22 5.40 -16.99
C LEU A 420 7.54 6.76 -17.13
N GLN A 421 7.17 7.38 -16.01
CA GLN A 421 6.58 8.70 -15.96
C GLN A 421 7.61 9.77 -16.34
N ASN A 422 7.35 10.40 -17.47
CA ASN A 422 8.16 11.44 -18.10
C ASN A 422 7.30 12.62 -18.56
N THR A 423 6.05 12.69 -18.12
CA THR A 423 5.16 13.84 -18.34
C THR A 423 5.73 15.07 -17.64
N PRO A 424 5.93 16.20 -18.35
CA PRO A 424 6.36 17.44 -17.73
C PRO A 424 5.30 17.93 -16.74
N MET A 425 5.67 18.05 -15.47
CA MET A 425 4.84 18.72 -14.47
C MET A 425 5.39 20.13 -14.28
N PRO A 426 4.66 21.17 -14.74
CA PRO A 426 5.07 22.55 -14.49
C PRO A 426 5.04 22.83 -12.99
N SER A 427 5.89 23.73 -12.52
CA SER A 427 5.76 24.26 -11.17
C SER A 427 4.44 25.00 -11.06
N LEU A 428 3.56 24.57 -10.15
CA LEU A 428 2.39 25.34 -9.78
C LEU A 428 2.89 26.54 -8.96
N ASP A 429 2.90 27.71 -9.57
CA ASP A 429 3.17 29.01 -8.94
C ASP A 429 1.82 29.67 -8.60
N LEU A 430 1.54 29.82 -7.31
CA LEU A 430 0.39 30.54 -6.79
C LEU A 430 0.93 31.66 -5.88
N PRO A 431 0.67 32.95 -6.17
CA PRO A 431 1.20 34.05 -5.37
C PRO A 431 0.94 33.86 -3.87
N GLY A 432 2.02 33.89 -3.08
CA GLY A 432 1.95 33.74 -1.63
C GLY A 432 1.87 32.30 -1.11
N LEU A 433 1.97 31.28 -1.98
CA LEU A 433 1.91 29.87 -1.59
C LEU A 433 3.16 29.10 -2.00
N THR A 434 3.61 28.23 -1.10
CA THR A 434 4.65 27.21 -1.36
C THR A 434 3.98 25.85 -1.45
N LEU A 435 4.36 25.06 -2.45
CA LEU A 435 3.73 23.78 -2.70
C LEU A 435 4.63 22.61 -2.34
N LYS A 436 4.01 21.56 -1.82
CA LYS A 436 4.64 20.27 -1.57
C LYS A 436 3.72 19.17 -2.08
N GLU A 437 4.34 18.14 -2.67
CA GLU A 437 3.62 16.90 -2.94
C GLU A 437 3.07 16.33 -1.63
N TRP A 438 1.82 15.86 -1.67
CA TRP A 438 1.19 15.23 -0.53
C TRP A 438 0.87 13.78 -0.87
N PHE A 439 1.60 12.88 -0.24
CA PHE A 439 1.42 11.44 -0.42
C PHE A 439 0.24 10.96 0.43
N TRP A 440 -0.67 10.22 -0.19
CA TRP A 440 -1.77 9.59 0.49
C TRP A 440 -2.03 8.20 -0.12
N ARG A 441 -2.75 7.36 0.62
CA ARG A 441 -2.93 5.94 0.26
C ARG A 441 -4.06 5.75 -0.75
N ASN A 442 -3.74 5.36 -1.98
CA ASN A 442 -4.71 4.97 -3.00
C ASN A 442 -4.79 3.43 -3.11
N ASP A 443 -5.92 2.86 -2.68
CA ASP A 443 -6.15 1.41 -2.58
C ASP A 443 -6.87 0.81 -3.81
N THR A 444 -6.56 1.30 -5.02
CA THR A 444 -7.13 0.77 -6.28
C THR A 444 -6.09 0.11 -7.19
N ALA A 445 -6.44 -1.04 -7.78
CA ALA A 445 -5.61 -1.76 -8.74
C ALA A 445 -6.40 -2.16 -9.99
N ARG A 446 -5.98 -1.64 -11.15
CA ARG A 446 -6.58 -1.91 -12.47
C ARG A 446 -5.93 -3.07 -13.23
N PHE A 447 -4.72 -3.42 -12.82
CA PHE A 447 -3.91 -4.51 -13.38
C PHE A 447 -3.52 -5.44 -12.22
N GLU A 448 -3.09 -6.65 -12.53
CA GLU A 448 -2.57 -7.55 -11.49
C GLU A 448 -1.34 -6.91 -10.83
N LEU A 449 -0.47 -6.34 -11.65
CA LEU A 449 0.68 -5.55 -11.24
C LEU A 449 0.88 -4.38 -12.21
N ALA A 450 1.10 -3.18 -11.69
CA ALA A 450 1.51 -2.00 -12.44
C ALA A 450 2.74 -1.37 -11.78
N VAL A 451 3.82 -1.21 -12.55
CA VAL A 451 5.07 -0.59 -12.08
C VAL A 451 5.22 0.76 -12.74
N PHE A 452 5.18 1.82 -11.93
CA PHE A 452 5.40 3.19 -12.34
C PHE A 452 6.79 3.63 -11.89
N LEU A 453 7.60 4.13 -12.82
CA LEU A 453 8.95 4.61 -12.55
C LEU A 453 8.96 6.12 -12.74
N THR A 454 9.47 6.87 -11.78
CA THR A 454 9.57 8.34 -11.85
C THR A 454 10.99 8.76 -11.53
N LYS A 455 11.59 9.58 -12.40
CA LYS A 455 12.94 10.12 -12.15
C LYS A 455 12.85 11.26 -11.13
N THR A 456 13.67 11.19 -10.10
CA THR A 456 13.76 12.19 -9.03
C THR A 456 15.22 12.62 -8.84
N PRO A 457 15.49 13.71 -8.10
CA PRO A 457 16.87 14.06 -7.73
C PRO A 457 17.59 12.96 -6.95
N GLN A 458 16.87 12.11 -6.21
CA GLN A 458 17.41 11.03 -5.40
C GLN A 458 17.66 9.73 -6.18
N GLY A 459 17.18 9.63 -7.42
CA GLY A 459 17.33 8.45 -8.27
C GLY A 459 16.09 8.18 -9.13
N ILE A 460 15.64 6.92 -9.15
CA ILE A 460 14.37 6.53 -9.80
C ILE A 460 13.48 5.92 -8.73
N THR A 461 12.36 6.57 -8.43
CA THR A 461 11.32 6.01 -7.57
C THR A 461 10.52 4.99 -8.40
N SER A 462 10.39 3.76 -7.90
CA SER A 462 9.54 2.72 -8.48
C SER A 462 8.34 2.48 -7.58
N THR A 463 7.14 2.78 -8.07
CA THR A 463 5.87 2.56 -7.37
C THR A 463 5.17 1.35 -7.99
N TRP A 464 5.03 0.30 -7.18
CA TRP A 464 4.43 -0.98 -7.53
C TRP A 464 3.00 -0.99 -7.00
N ARG A 465 2.02 -0.85 -7.88
CA ARG A 465 0.59 -0.97 -7.56
C ARG A 465 0.11 -2.36 -7.96
N TYR A 466 -0.56 -3.05 -7.07
CA TYR A 466 -0.93 -4.45 -7.27
C TYR A 466 -2.28 -4.76 -6.66
N ASN A 467 -2.95 -5.79 -7.19
CA ASN A 467 -4.17 -6.30 -6.59
C ASN A 467 -3.83 -7.00 -5.26
N SER A 468 -4.36 -6.49 -4.16
CA SER A 468 -4.03 -6.96 -2.80
C SER A 468 -4.56 -8.36 -2.48
N GLU A 469 -5.44 -8.92 -3.31
CA GLU A 469 -5.89 -10.32 -3.20
C GLU A 469 -4.97 -11.28 -3.97
N LEU A 470 -4.18 -10.79 -4.94
CA LEU A 470 -3.24 -11.57 -5.74
C LEU A 470 -1.82 -11.54 -5.19
N PHE A 471 -1.41 -10.41 -4.60
CA PHE A 471 -0.06 -10.23 -4.07
C PHE A 471 -0.11 -9.77 -2.62
N THR A 472 0.88 -10.20 -1.85
CA THR A 472 1.19 -9.63 -0.55
C THR A 472 2.37 -8.68 -0.63
N GLU A 473 2.45 -7.77 0.33
CA GLU A 473 3.60 -6.89 0.51
C GLU A 473 4.89 -7.71 0.77
N SER A 474 4.83 -8.63 1.75
CA SER A 474 5.95 -9.51 2.11
C SER A 474 5.69 -10.95 1.65
N ALA A 475 6.77 -11.73 1.50
CA ALA A 475 6.65 -13.13 1.11
C ALA A 475 5.90 -13.94 2.20
N ILE A 476 5.01 -14.83 1.78
CA ILE A 476 4.30 -15.74 2.70
C ILE A 476 5.15 -17.00 2.87
N ALA A 477 5.31 -17.45 4.12
CA ALA A 477 6.16 -18.58 4.47
C ALA A 477 5.72 -19.95 3.90
N ASP A 478 4.50 -20.08 3.38
CA ASP A 478 3.88 -21.39 3.08
C ASP A 478 3.64 -21.70 1.59
N ARG A 479 3.81 -20.78 0.63
CA ARG A 479 3.62 -21.09 -0.81
C ARG A 479 4.50 -20.26 -1.74
N ARG A 480 4.62 -20.74 -2.98
CA ARG A 480 5.37 -20.24 -4.16
C ARG A 480 5.23 -18.74 -4.52
N ALA A 481 4.53 -17.93 -3.72
CA ALA A 481 4.28 -16.53 -3.98
C ALA A 481 5.37 -15.64 -3.35
N VAL A 482 5.96 -14.76 -4.15
CA VAL A 482 6.95 -13.78 -3.67
C VAL A 482 6.24 -12.44 -3.46
N GLY A 483 6.47 -11.83 -2.29
CA GLY A 483 5.90 -10.52 -1.99
C GLY A 483 6.48 -9.41 -2.87
N ILE A 484 5.75 -8.32 -3.02
CA ILE A 484 6.11 -7.18 -3.87
C ILE A 484 7.45 -6.54 -3.43
N ALA A 485 7.71 -6.46 -2.12
CA ALA A 485 9.00 -5.98 -1.63
C ALA A 485 10.19 -6.86 -2.05
N GLY A 486 9.97 -8.18 -2.16
CA GLY A 486 10.98 -9.11 -2.70
C GLY A 486 11.20 -8.90 -4.18
N MET A 487 10.12 -8.76 -4.97
CA MET A 487 10.22 -8.49 -6.41
C MET A 487 10.96 -7.18 -6.70
N ALA A 488 10.67 -6.12 -5.95
CA ALA A 488 11.36 -4.83 -6.07
C ALA A 488 12.85 -4.93 -5.71
N SER A 489 13.20 -5.63 -4.61
CA SER A 489 14.60 -5.84 -4.21
C SER A 489 15.38 -6.68 -5.24
N HIS A 490 14.74 -7.69 -5.82
CA HIS A 490 15.31 -8.47 -6.92
C HIS A 490 15.49 -7.64 -8.18
N PHE A 491 14.56 -6.73 -8.48
CA PHE A 491 14.70 -5.81 -9.61
C PHE A 491 15.92 -4.91 -9.45
N GLU A 492 16.13 -4.33 -8.26
CA GLU A 492 17.32 -3.52 -7.96
C GLU A 492 18.62 -4.33 -8.05
N THR A 493 18.63 -5.56 -7.51
CA THR A 493 19.78 -6.47 -7.59
C THR A 493 20.11 -6.81 -9.05
N LEU A 494 19.08 -7.12 -9.83
CA LEU A 494 19.22 -7.43 -11.25
C LEU A 494 19.79 -6.24 -12.03
N LEU A 495 19.28 -5.02 -11.78
CA LEU A 495 19.80 -3.79 -12.38
C LEU A 495 21.29 -3.58 -12.05
N ASN A 496 21.69 -3.79 -10.78
CA ASN A 496 23.09 -3.73 -10.37
C ASN A 496 23.97 -4.73 -11.12
N ASN A 497 23.48 -5.95 -11.35
CA ASN A 497 24.23 -6.98 -12.05
C ASN A 497 24.31 -6.71 -13.57
N ILE A 498 23.22 -6.21 -14.15
CA ILE A 498 23.16 -5.79 -15.56
C ILE A 498 24.19 -4.71 -15.87
N VAL A 499 24.27 -3.65 -15.05
CA VAL A 499 25.23 -2.56 -15.30
C VAL A 499 26.69 -3.00 -15.15
N LYS A 500 26.95 -4.01 -14.31
CA LYS A 500 28.30 -4.59 -14.13
C LYS A 500 28.67 -5.57 -15.24
N GLN A 501 27.69 -6.31 -15.78
CA GLN A 501 27.92 -7.42 -16.70
C GLN A 501 26.90 -7.42 -17.86
N PRO A 502 26.85 -6.39 -18.71
CA PRO A 502 25.83 -6.28 -19.77
C PRO A 502 25.95 -7.37 -20.87
N ASN A 503 27.10 -8.03 -20.96
CA ASN A 503 27.32 -9.16 -21.89
C ASN A 503 26.94 -10.52 -21.29
N ALA A 504 26.56 -10.58 -20.01
CA ALA A 504 26.12 -11.83 -19.38
C ALA A 504 24.81 -12.32 -19.98
N ARG A 505 24.66 -13.65 -20.02
CA ARG A 505 23.47 -14.35 -20.48
C ARG A 505 22.32 -14.10 -19.49
N ILE A 506 21.11 -13.85 -19.97
CA ILE A 506 19.98 -13.46 -19.10
C ILE A 506 19.64 -14.50 -18.02
N ASN A 507 19.88 -15.79 -18.28
CA ASN A 507 19.68 -16.85 -17.27
C ASN A 507 20.79 -16.91 -16.21
N SER A 508 21.95 -16.31 -16.49
CA SER A 508 23.07 -16.21 -15.54
C SER A 508 23.03 -14.94 -14.69
N LEU A 509 22.18 -13.97 -15.07
CA LEU A 509 22.00 -12.75 -14.29
C LEU A 509 21.26 -13.08 -13.00
N GLU A 510 21.98 -12.96 -11.90
CA GLU A 510 21.48 -13.27 -10.58
C GLU A 510 20.51 -12.20 -10.10
N ILE A 511 19.35 -12.63 -9.61
CA ILE A 511 18.33 -11.73 -9.03
C ILE A 511 18.33 -11.74 -7.50
N LEU A 512 18.96 -12.76 -6.90
CA LEU A 512 18.98 -12.95 -5.45
C LEU A 512 19.85 -11.90 -4.79
N THR A 513 19.34 -11.30 -3.73
CA THR A 513 20.10 -10.43 -2.86
C THR A 513 21.23 -11.21 -2.17
N GLU A 514 22.30 -10.53 -1.75
CA GLU A 514 23.40 -11.16 -1.00
C GLU A 514 22.90 -11.87 0.27
N ALA A 515 21.84 -11.36 0.91
CA ALA A 515 21.19 -12.00 2.05
C ALA A 515 20.55 -13.35 1.67
N GLU A 516 19.82 -13.40 0.55
CA GLU A 516 19.19 -14.63 0.05
C GLU A 516 20.20 -15.65 -0.45
N LYS A 517 21.33 -15.21 -1.05
CA LYS A 517 22.43 -16.12 -1.43
C LYS A 517 23.04 -16.79 -0.22
N LYS A 518 23.31 -16.02 0.85
CA LYS A 518 23.80 -16.58 2.12
C LYS A 518 22.82 -17.61 2.67
N GLN A 519 21.51 -17.30 2.63
CA GLN A 519 20.45 -18.22 3.06
C GLN A 519 20.38 -19.49 2.19
N GLN A 520 20.44 -19.38 0.86
CA GLN A 520 20.43 -20.54 -0.05
C GLN A 520 21.71 -21.37 0.06
N ALA A 521 22.88 -20.75 0.20
CA ALA A 521 24.15 -21.46 0.42
C ALA A 521 24.11 -22.26 1.73
N MET A 522 23.58 -21.68 2.81
CA MET A 522 23.35 -22.38 4.08
C MET A 522 22.37 -23.56 3.92
N GLN A 523 21.26 -23.41 3.19
CA GLN A 523 20.31 -24.49 2.93
C GLN A 523 20.90 -25.60 2.06
N ASN A 524 21.64 -25.26 1.00
CA ASN A 524 22.31 -26.21 0.12
C ASN A 524 23.43 -26.99 0.84
N ASN A 525 24.15 -26.34 1.76
CA ASN A 525 25.12 -27.01 2.62
C ASN A 525 24.45 -28.00 3.58
N LYS A 526 23.31 -27.63 4.20
CA LYS A 526 22.47 -28.54 4.99
C LYS A 526 21.97 -29.74 4.15
N ARG A 527 21.54 -29.51 2.91
CA ARG A 527 21.04 -30.56 1.99
C ARG A 527 22.15 -31.49 1.47
N LYS A 528 23.36 -30.97 1.22
CA LYS A 528 24.55 -31.77 0.86
C LYS A 528 25.05 -32.61 2.03
N ALA A 529 25.00 -32.10 3.25
CA ALA A 529 25.28 -32.88 4.46
C ALA A 529 24.29 -34.06 4.60
N PHE A 530 23.00 -33.79 4.45
CA PHE A 530 21.93 -34.80 4.48
C PHE A 530 22.05 -35.88 3.38
N ASN A 531 22.48 -35.52 2.16
CA ASN A 531 22.69 -36.49 1.07
C ASN A 531 23.99 -37.31 1.21
N ARG A 532 25.03 -36.77 1.84
CA ARG A 532 26.27 -37.51 2.16
C ARG A 532 26.04 -38.59 3.22
N GLU A 533 25.16 -38.33 4.19
CA GLU A 533 24.76 -39.29 5.23
C GLU A 533 24.03 -40.53 4.68
N LYS A 534 23.44 -40.47 3.49
CA LYS A 534 22.75 -41.59 2.85
C LYS A 534 23.67 -42.64 2.19
N PHE A 535 24.94 -42.31 1.91
CA PHE A 535 25.84 -43.15 1.09
C PHE A 535 26.91 -43.94 1.88
N ILE A 536 26.98 -43.81 3.21
CA ILE A 536 27.96 -44.55 4.02
C ILE A 536 27.22 -45.36 5.09
N LYS A 537 26.91 -46.62 4.78
CA LYS A 537 26.44 -47.63 5.75
C LYS A 537 27.30 -48.89 5.65
N ILE A 538 28.41 -48.91 6.41
CA ILE A 538 29.03 -50.13 6.96
C ILE A 538 29.43 -49.80 8.41
N THR A 539 28.82 -50.49 9.36
CA THR A 539 28.98 -50.41 10.84
C THR A 539 30.13 -51.32 11.33
N PRO A 540 30.66 -51.21 12.58
CA PRO A 540 30.16 -50.48 13.76
C PRO A 540 31.23 -49.70 14.58
N THR A 541 30.80 -48.63 15.28
CA THR A 541 30.91 -48.38 16.74
C THR A 541 30.36 -46.96 16.97
N SER A 542 29.26 -46.86 17.71
CA SER A 542 28.55 -45.60 17.93
C SER A 542 29.27 -44.71 18.93
N ILE A 543 29.67 -43.51 18.50
CA ILE A 543 29.79 -42.34 19.36
C ILE A 543 28.76 -41.33 18.87
N ASN A 544 27.80 -41.04 19.75
CA ASN A 544 26.69 -40.14 19.53
C ASN A 544 27.21 -38.69 19.60
N LEU A 545 27.04 -37.92 18.52
CA LEU A 545 27.25 -36.46 18.50
C LEU A 545 25.92 -35.79 18.16
N SER A 546 24.94 -35.94 19.05
CA SER A 546 23.74 -35.11 19.09
C SER A 546 24.11 -33.67 19.41
N SER A 547 23.66 -32.74 18.54
CA SER A 547 23.43 -31.31 18.81
C SER A 547 24.53 -30.57 19.58
N LEU A 548 25.37 -29.82 18.86
CA LEU A 548 26.09 -28.70 19.49
C LEU A 548 25.04 -27.75 20.11
N ASN A 549 25.00 -27.68 21.44
CA ASN A 549 24.22 -26.70 22.19
C ASN A 549 24.76 -25.30 21.83
N LEU A 550 24.09 -24.58 20.94
CA LEU A 550 24.51 -23.23 20.51
C LEU A 550 24.16 -22.14 21.52
N VAL A 551 23.33 -22.48 22.52
CA VAL A 551 22.91 -21.57 23.58
C VAL A 551 23.11 -22.24 24.93
N LYS A 552 23.21 -21.41 25.97
CA LYS A 552 23.10 -21.82 27.37
C LYS A 552 21.89 -21.18 28.02
N THR A 553 21.29 -21.92 28.94
CA THR A 553 20.19 -21.47 29.78
C THR A 553 20.74 -21.15 31.17
N THR A 554 20.52 -19.92 31.62
CA THR A 554 20.95 -19.41 32.94
C THR A 554 19.80 -18.66 33.60
N TYR A 555 20.05 -18.08 34.77
CA TYR A 555 19.08 -17.29 35.52
C TYR A 555 19.70 -15.97 35.98
N LEU A 556 18.89 -14.93 36.12
CA LEU A 556 19.36 -13.63 36.59
C LEU A 556 19.87 -13.67 38.04
N GLN A 557 19.27 -14.52 38.87
CA GLN A 557 19.62 -14.70 40.27
C GLN A 557 19.59 -16.19 40.63
N ALA A 558 20.57 -16.64 41.43
CA ALA A 558 20.61 -18.03 41.89
C ALA A 558 19.36 -18.35 42.72
N GLY A 559 18.64 -19.42 42.36
CA GLY A 559 17.41 -19.84 43.03
C GLY A 559 16.12 -19.18 42.52
N ASN A 560 16.20 -18.20 41.60
CA ASN A 560 15.04 -17.64 40.92
C ASN A 560 15.02 -18.07 39.46
N THR A 561 14.03 -18.88 39.07
CA THR A 561 13.93 -19.43 37.71
C THR A 561 13.16 -18.53 36.74
N PHE A 562 12.76 -17.32 37.15
CA PHE A 562 11.91 -16.40 36.38
C PHE A 562 12.53 -14.99 36.26
N PRO A 563 12.74 -14.45 35.03
CA PRO A 563 12.66 -15.14 33.75
C PRO A 563 13.85 -16.09 33.57
N VAL A 564 13.70 -17.08 32.69
CA VAL A 564 14.86 -17.86 32.24
C VAL A 564 15.69 -17.02 31.27
N VAL A 565 17.01 -17.08 31.36
CA VAL A 565 17.91 -16.32 30.49
C VAL A 565 18.52 -17.26 29.47
N ILE A 566 18.33 -16.96 28.18
CA ILE A 566 18.98 -17.69 27.08
C ILE A 566 20.08 -16.81 26.54
N GLN A 567 21.29 -17.35 26.46
CA GLN A 567 22.48 -16.66 25.98
C GLN A 567 23.18 -17.49 24.90
N PRO A 568 23.80 -16.87 23.90
CA PRO A 568 24.59 -17.62 22.93
C PRO A 568 25.86 -18.18 23.60
N LEU A 569 26.31 -19.35 23.12
CA LEU A 569 27.63 -19.88 23.49
C LEU A 569 28.77 -19.36 22.59
N ALA A 570 28.44 -18.71 21.47
CA ALA A 570 29.37 -18.05 20.57
C ALA A 570 28.74 -16.76 20.01
N ASP A 571 29.55 -15.73 19.78
CA ASP A 571 29.07 -14.39 19.39
C ASP A 571 28.39 -14.34 18.02
N ASP A 572 28.58 -15.37 17.19
CA ASP A 572 28.06 -15.49 15.82
C ASP A 572 26.75 -16.29 15.71
N VAL A 573 26.12 -16.64 16.84
CA VAL A 573 24.83 -17.33 16.83
C VAL A 573 23.72 -16.38 16.37
N ASP A 574 23.22 -16.62 15.16
CA ASP A 574 22.02 -15.95 14.64
C ASP A 574 20.78 -16.41 15.43
N LEU A 575 20.20 -15.50 16.21
CA LEU A 575 19.09 -15.79 17.10
C LEU A 575 17.82 -16.22 16.35
N ALA A 576 17.53 -15.61 15.20
CA ALA A 576 16.33 -15.90 14.42
C ALA A 576 16.43 -17.29 13.75
N ASP A 577 17.59 -17.62 13.18
CA ASP A 577 17.83 -18.92 12.56
C ASP A 577 17.94 -20.05 13.57
N TRP A 578 18.56 -19.80 14.73
CA TRP A 578 18.54 -20.73 15.86
C TRP A 578 17.10 -20.98 16.32
N ALA A 579 16.29 -19.94 16.48
CA ALA A 579 14.90 -20.06 16.91
C ALA A 579 14.03 -20.88 15.95
N LYS A 580 14.21 -20.74 14.63
CA LYS A 580 13.48 -21.55 13.63
C LYS A 580 13.63 -23.06 13.84
N SER A 581 14.82 -23.49 14.26
CA SER A 581 15.13 -24.91 14.46
C SER A 581 14.88 -25.39 15.90
N ASN A 582 14.59 -24.48 16.82
CA ASN A 582 14.44 -24.74 18.25
C ASN A 582 13.13 -24.17 18.82
N ARG A 583 12.08 -24.04 17.98
CA ARG A 583 10.77 -23.52 18.40
C ARG A 583 10.18 -24.28 19.57
N GLU A 584 10.23 -25.61 19.50
CA GLU A 584 9.70 -26.48 20.56
C GLU A 584 10.46 -26.27 21.88
N PHE A 585 11.78 -26.09 21.82
CA PHE A 585 12.58 -25.75 23.00
C PHE A 585 12.18 -24.40 23.58
N ILE A 586 12.06 -23.36 22.75
CA ILE A 586 11.63 -22.02 23.20
C ILE A 586 10.23 -22.07 23.79
N GLU A 587 9.31 -22.81 23.17
CA GLU A 587 7.94 -22.97 23.65
C GLU A 587 7.90 -23.68 25.00
N ASN A 588 8.64 -24.78 25.15
CA ASN A 588 8.71 -25.53 26.40
C ASN A 588 9.32 -24.69 27.53
N GLU A 589 10.39 -23.93 27.24
CA GLU A 589 10.99 -23.02 28.21
C GLU A 589 10.03 -21.87 28.56
N LEU A 590 9.29 -21.32 27.58
CA LEU A 590 8.32 -20.26 27.82
C LEU A 590 7.18 -20.76 28.70
N LEU A 591 6.59 -21.92 28.41
CA LEU A 591 5.49 -22.47 29.20
C LEU A 591 5.93 -22.88 30.61
N LYS A 592 7.15 -23.38 30.75
CA LYS A 592 7.72 -23.77 32.04
C LYS A 592 8.02 -22.56 32.90
N HIS A 593 8.69 -21.55 32.34
CA HIS A 593 9.21 -20.41 33.09
C HIS A 593 8.26 -19.20 33.09
N GLY A 594 7.41 -19.02 32.09
CA GLY A 594 6.48 -17.90 31.92
C GLY A 594 7.06 -16.71 31.16
N ALA A 595 8.38 -16.50 31.23
CA ALA A 595 9.10 -15.48 30.48
C ALA A 595 10.56 -15.90 30.20
N ILE A 596 11.07 -15.50 29.05
CA ILE A 596 12.42 -15.76 28.55
C ILE A 596 13.11 -14.42 28.22
N LEU A 597 14.30 -14.22 28.76
CA LEU A 597 15.19 -13.11 28.39
C LEU A 597 16.31 -13.63 27.48
N PHE A 598 16.28 -13.24 26.21
CA PHE A 598 17.37 -13.48 25.26
C PHE A 598 18.40 -12.35 25.40
N ARG A 599 19.60 -12.70 25.84
CA ARG A 599 20.65 -11.71 26.17
C ARG A 599 22.00 -12.09 25.59
N GLY A 600 22.68 -11.09 25.02
CA GLY A 600 24.02 -11.25 24.44
C GLY A 600 24.03 -11.71 22.99
N PHE A 601 22.87 -11.83 22.35
CA PHE A 601 22.78 -12.04 20.90
C PHE A 601 23.05 -10.72 20.16
N GLN A 602 23.62 -10.80 18.96
CA GLN A 602 23.98 -9.65 18.11
C GLN A 602 22.76 -9.06 17.36
N THR A 603 21.60 -8.99 18.01
CA THR A 603 20.38 -8.36 17.45
C THR A 603 20.46 -6.85 17.64
N ASN A 604 20.67 -6.11 16.55
CA ASN A 604 20.93 -4.67 16.57
C ASN A 604 19.81 -3.82 15.96
N THR A 605 18.91 -4.44 15.18
CA THR A 605 17.86 -3.71 14.45
C THR A 605 16.46 -4.21 14.79
N VAL A 606 15.47 -3.31 14.64
CA VAL A 606 14.04 -3.65 14.76
C VAL A 606 13.65 -4.77 13.78
N LYS A 607 14.31 -4.82 12.60
CA LYS A 607 14.04 -5.85 11.60
C LYS A 607 14.53 -7.23 12.03
N GLU A 608 15.73 -7.33 12.62
CA GLU A 608 16.25 -8.59 13.17
C GLU A 608 15.37 -9.09 14.33
N PHE A 609 14.88 -8.17 15.16
CA PHE A 609 13.90 -8.48 16.19
C PHE A 609 12.59 -9.02 15.60
N GLU A 610 12.01 -8.35 14.59
CA GLU A 610 10.80 -8.81 13.90
C GLU A 610 10.99 -10.20 13.30
N ASN A 611 12.17 -10.45 12.69
CA ASN A 611 12.52 -11.75 12.14
C ASN A 611 12.61 -12.84 13.22
N PHE A 612 13.17 -12.55 14.40
CA PHE A 612 13.21 -13.48 15.52
C PHE A 612 11.81 -13.77 16.08
N ALA A 613 11.01 -12.72 16.35
CA ALA A 613 9.65 -12.90 16.85
C ALA A 613 8.80 -13.70 15.85
N GLY A 614 8.93 -13.41 14.54
CA GLY A 614 8.29 -14.16 13.46
C GLY A 614 8.83 -15.59 13.28
N ALA A 615 10.10 -15.81 13.61
CA ALA A 615 10.71 -17.13 13.63
C ALA A 615 10.12 -18.00 14.75
N VAL A 616 9.72 -17.45 15.89
CA VAL A 616 9.05 -18.19 16.98
C VAL A 616 7.55 -18.29 16.73
N CYS A 617 6.90 -17.19 16.36
CA CYS A 617 5.47 -17.11 16.07
C CYS A 617 5.22 -16.49 14.68
N PRO A 618 4.94 -17.30 13.64
CA PRO A 618 4.77 -16.80 12.26
C PRO A 618 3.60 -15.81 12.08
N ASN A 619 2.58 -15.90 12.94
CA ASN A 619 1.38 -15.09 12.90
C ASN A 619 1.45 -13.93 13.91
N LEU A 620 2.45 -13.06 13.78
CA LEU A 620 2.45 -11.79 14.50
C LEU A 620 1.27 -10.91 14.02
N PHE A 621 0.71 -10.08 14.89
CA PHE A 621 -0.41 -9.18 14.59
C PHE A 621 0.05 -7.72 14.57
N GLY A 622 -0.42 -6.94 13.58
CA GLY A 622 -0.08 -5.52 13.41
C GLY A 622 -1.14 -4.55 13.96
N ASP A 623 -2.42 -4.94 13.93
CA ASP A 623 -3.54 -4.13 14.38
C ASP A 623 -4.17 -4.75 15.63
N TYR A 624 -3.76 -4.30 16.82
CA TYR A 624 -4.32 -4.80 18.08
C TYR A 624 -4.32 -3.75 19.20
N GLY A 625 -5.49 -3.54 19.83
CA GLY A 625 -5.69 -2.72 21.01
C GLY A 625 -6.43 -1.39 20.80
N ASP A 626 -6.75 -0.75 21.94
CA ASP A 626 -7.67 0.38 22.10
C ASP A 626 -7.11 1.78 21.75
N LEU A 627 -5.85 1.86 21.32
CA LEU A 627 -5.18 3.12 21.05
C LEU A 627 -4.44 3.04 19.71
N PRO A 628 -4.43 4.10 18.88
CA PRO A 628 -3.65 4.16 17.65
C PRO A 628 -2.16 4.06 18.00
N ARG A 629 -1.50 2.98 17.54
CA ARG A 629 -0.07 2.74 17.79
C ARG A 629 0.74 3.26 16.60
N THR A 630 1.80 4.02 16.87
CA THR A 630 2.73 4.50 15.85
C THR A 630 3.70 3.37 15.47
N GLY A 631 3.62 2.91 14.22
CA GLY A 631 4.43 1.79 13.73
C GLY A 631 5.83 2.25 13.30
N GLU A 632 6.85 1.46 13.64
CA GLU A 632 8.21 1.57 13.09
C GLU A 632 8.56 0.38 12.14
N GLY A 633 7.62 -0.56 11.97
CA GLY A 633 7.65 -1.70 11.04
C GLY A 633 6.24 -2.31 10.85
N ASN A 634 6.08 -3.36 10.03
CA ASN A 634 4.76 -3.90 9.68
C ASN A 634 3.99 -4.53 10.86
N LYS A 635 4.70 -5.22 11.76
CA LYS A 635 4.10 -5.92 12.92
C LYS A 635 4.80 -5.61 14.25
N VAL A 636 5.62 -4.56 14.25
CA VAL A 636 6.36 -4.05 15.41
C VAL A 636 6.01 -2.59 15.62
N TYR A 637 5.59 -2.25 16.83
CA TYR A 637 5.15 -0.91 17.20
C TYR A 637 5.97 -0.34 18.35
N GLY A 638 6.03 0.98 18.41
CA GLY A 638 6.59 1.69 19.55
C GLY A 638 5.71 1.50 20.80
N SER A 639 6.32 1.55 21.99
CA SER A 639 5.55 1.63 23.22
C SER A 639 4.65 2.88 23.20
N THR A 640 3.39 2.75 23.63
CA THR A 640 2.43 3.87 23.75
C THR A 640 3.10 5.09 24.40
N PRO A 641 2.92 6.32 23.87
CA PRO A 641 3.47 7.53 24.47
C PRO A 641 3.00 7.66 25.92
N TYR A 642 3.91 7.53 26.88
CA TYR A 642 3.62 7.61 28.32
C TYR A 642 4.76 8.36 29.03
N PRO A 643 4.47 9.32 29.93
CA PRO A 643 5.46 10.19 30.54
C PRO A 643 6.63 9.40 31.14
N ALA A 644 7.88 9.77 30.82
CA ALA A 644 9.07 9.00 31.22
C ALA A 644 9.25 8.89 32.75
N ASP A 645 8.81 9.91 33.49
CA ASP A 645 8.86 10.02 34.95
C ASP A 645 7.75 9.24 35.67
N LYS A 646 6.83 8.60 34.94
CA LYS A 646 5.71 7.82 35.49
C LYS A 646 5.89 6.33 35.25
N ALA A 647 5.49 5.52 36.22
CA ALA A 647 5.47 4.07 36.06
C ALA A 647 4.26 3.66 35.19
N ILE A 648 4.46 2.65 34.33
CA ILE A 648 3.34 1.88 33.79
C ILE A 648 3.12 0.73 34.78
N LEU A 649 1.93 0.69 35.37
CA LEU A 649 1.56 -0.29 36.40
C LEU A 649 1.43 -1.70 35.82
N PHE A 650 1.41 -2.71 36.69
CA PHE A 650 1.37 -4.10 36.27
C PHE A 650 0.05 -4.45 35.60
N HIS A 651 0.18 -5.16 34.48
CA HIS A 651 -0.97 -5.65 33.73
C HIS A 651 -0.62 -6.88 32.91
N ASN A 652 -1.63 -7.72 32.70
CA ASN A 652 -1.69 -8.63 31.57
C ASN A 652 -2.37 -7.90 30.41
N GLU A 653 -1.69 -7.82 29.26
CA GLU A 653 -2.12 -7.04 28.11
C GLU A 653 -3.51 -7.44 27.68
N SER A 654 -4.43 -6.46 27.64
CA SER A 654 -5.82 -6.66 27.18
C SER A 654 -6.63 -7.71 27.95
N SER A 655 -6.23 -8.08 29.17
CA SER A 655 -6.99 -9.03 30.00
C SER A 655 -8.40 -8.54 30.39
N HIS A 656 -8.68 -7.25 30.22
CA HIS A 656 -10.01 -6.65 30.37
C HIS A 656 -10.91 -6.83 29.14
N LEU A 657 -10.37 -7.24 27.99
CA LEU A 657 -11.10 -7.47 26.73
C LEU A 657 -11.51 -8.94 26.57
N HIS A 658 -12.32 -9.24 25.55
CA HIS A 658 -12.80 -10.60 25.25
C HIS A 658 -11.78 -11.45 24.46
N CYS A 659 -10.70 -10.83 23.97
CA CYS A 659 -9.56 -11.50 23.36
C CYS A 659 -8.25 -10.81 23.79
N TRP A 660 -7.15 -11.54 23.74
CA TRP A 660 -5.81 -11.04 24.07
C TRP A 660 -4.70 -11.84 23.38
N PRO A 661 -3.51 -11.26 23.19
CA PRO A 661 -2.35 -11.99 22.71
C PRO A 661 -1.85 -12.91 23.81
N LEU A 662 -1.51 -14.15 23.47
CA LEU A 662 -0.86 -15.06 24.40
C LEU A 662 0.65 -14.80 24.46
N LYS A 663 1.29 -14.38 23.36
CA LYS A 663 2.74 -14.15 23.32
C LYS A 663 3.08 -12.69 23.04
N ILE A 664 4.00 -12.16 23.84
CA ILE A 664 4.46 -10.77 23.74
C ILE A 664 5.99 -10.74 23.75
N TRP A 665 6.56 -9.93 22.86
CA TRP A 665 8.00 -9.68 22.81
C TRP A 665 8.31 -8.20 22.98
N PHE A 666 9.32 -7.89 23.78
CA PHE A 666 9.89 -6.55 23.94
C PHE A 666 11.35 -6.55 23.50
N PHE A 667 11.74 -5.61 22.65
CA PHE A 667 13.10 -5.46 22.16
C PHE A 667 13.72 -4.13 22.57
N CYS A 668 14.89 -4.21 23.20
CA CYS A 668 15.65 -3.05 23.62
C CYS A 668 16.53 -2.49 22.50
N VAL A 669 16.00 -1.51 21.78
CA VAL A 669 16.77 -0.72 20.79
C VAL A 669 17.75 0.21 21.50
N GLN A 670 17.29 0.86 22.56
CA GLN A 670 18.11 1.79 23.37
C GLN A 670 17.64 1.73 24.84
N PRO A 671 18.50 1.26 25.76
CA PRO A 671 18.19 1.32 27.19
C PRO A 671 18.21 2.77 27.68
N ALA A 672 17.45 3.05 28.75
CA ALA A 672 17.50 4.37 29.40
C ALA A 672 18.84 4.59 30.10
N LEU A 673 19.20 5.86 30.33
CA LEU A 673 20.40 6.20 31.09
C LEU A 673 20.28 5.78 32.56
N GLN A 674 19.09 5.94 33.14
CA GLN A 674 18.77 5.56 34.51
C GLN A 674 17.30 5.11 34.59
N GLY A 675 17.05 3.98 35.27
CA GLY A 675 15.72 3.39 35.41
C GLY A 675 15.21 2.74 34.12
N GLY A 676 13.89 2.67 33.97
CA GLY A 676 13.24 2.21 32.74
C GLY A 676 13.25 0.70 32.53
N GLU A 677 13.53 -0.04 33.59
CA GLU A 677 13.36 -1.49 33.67
C GLU A 677 11.92 -1.89 33.32
N THR A 678 11.76 -3.10 32.79
CA THR A 678 10.44 -3.72 32.60
C THR A 678 10.26 -4.76 33.71
N PRO A 679 9.71 -4.38 34.88
CA PRO A 679 9.43 -5.36 35.91
C PRO A 679 8.36 -6.34 35.40
N ILE A 680 8.51 -7.61 35.77
CA ILE A 680 7.62 -8.71 35.39
C ILE A 680 7.20 -9.51 36.60
N ILE A 681 6.04 -10.17 36.51
CA ILE A 681 5.41 -10.90 37.60
C ILE A 681 5.01 -12.29 37.15
N ASP A 682 5.40 -13.32 37.89
CA ASP A 682 4.91 -14.69 37.66
C ASP A 682 3.48 -14.80 38.22
N CYS A 683 2.51 -14.87 37.32
CA CYS A 683 1.08 -14.91 37.66
C CYS A 683 0.68 -16.18 38.43
N ARG A 684 1.45 -17.27 38.32
CA ARG A 684 1.23 -18.51 39.11
C ARG A 684 1.73 -18.33 40.52
N LYS A 685 2.89 -17.69 40.68
CA LYS A 685 3.41 -17.30 42.00
C LYS A 685 2.46 -16.33 42.69
N ALA A 686 1.98 -15.32 41.96
CA ALA A 686 0.97 -14.39 42.45
C ALA A 686 -0.32 -15.12 42.89
N TYR A 687 -0.82 -16.07 42.10
CA TYR A 687 -1.96 -16.92 42.47
C TYR A 687 -1.73 -17.68 43.78
N LYS A 688 -0.54 -18.29 43.96
CA LYS A 688 -0.21 -19.06 45.16
C LYS A 688 -0.08 -18.19 46.42
N ILE A 689 0.41 -16.95 46.28
CA ILE A 689 0.60 -16.00 47.38
C ILE A 689 -0.71 -15.32 47.78
N LEU A 690 -1.67 -15.17 46.85
CA LEU A 690 -2.99 -14.60 47.18
C LEU A 690 -3.59 -15.31 48.39
N PRO A 691 -4.03 -14.57 49.43
CA PRO A 691 -4.70 -15.16 50.60
C PRO A 691 -5.88 -16.03 50.17
N ALA A 692 -6.05 -17.20 50.81
CA ALA A 692 -7.07 -18.18 50.41
C ALA A 692 -8.48 -17.58 50.33
N LYS A 693 -8.88 -16.78 51.34
CA LYS A 693 -10.17 -16.07 51.36
C LYS A 693 -10.34 -15.10 50.20
N LEU A 694 -9.28 -14.35 49.87
CA LEU A 694 -9.31 -13.43 48.74
C LEU A 694 -9.38 -14.19 47.41
N ARG A 695 -8.64 -15.31 47.30
CA ARG A 695 -8.67 -16.18 46.12
C ARG A 695 -10.07 -16.75 45.87
N GLU A 696 -10.74 -17.25 46.91
CA GLU A 696 -12.15 -17.70 46.83
C GLU A 696 -13.07 -16.55 46.41
N LYS A 697 -12.96 -15.38 47.06
CA LYS A 697 -13.75 -14.19 46.72
C LYS A 697 -13.56 -13.79 45.26
N LEU A 698 -12.32 -13.78 44.75
CA LEU A 698 -11.99 -13.44 43.36
C LEU A 698 -12.44 -14.51 42.35
N ALA A 699 -12.37 -15.79 42.71
CA ALA A 699 -12.87 -16.88 41.88
C ALA A 699 -14.39 -16.80 41.68
N GLN A 700 -15.11 -16.52 42.78
CA GLN A 700 -16.56 -16.39 42.78
C GLN A 700 -17.03 -15.09 42.11
N LYS A 701 -16.47 -13.95 42.53
CA LYS A 701 -16.96 -12.64 42.11
C LYS A 701 -16.37 -12.15 40.79
N GLN A 702 -15.15 -12.54 40.44
CA GLN A 702 -14.43 -12.04 39.25
C GLN A 702 -14.31 -10.49 39.21
N PHE A 703 -13.79 -9.92 38.12
CA PHE A 703 -13.71 -8.47 37.95
C PHE A 703 -14.64 -7.98 36.85
N MET A 704 -15.41 -6.93 37.13
CA MET A 704 -16.16 -6.18 36.12
C MET A 704 -15.40 -4.92 35.75
N TYR A 705 -14.84 -4.90 34.55
CA TYR A 705 -14.24 -3.69 33.99
C TYR A 705 -15.33 -2.80 33.42
N VAL A 706 -15.32 -1.54 33.85
CA VAL A 706 -16.27 -0.51 33.44
C VAL A 706 -15.51 0.56 32.69
N ARG A 707 -15.99 0.90 31.49
CA ARG A 707 -15.45 1.98 30.69
C ARG A 707 -16.57 2.92 30.27
N ASN A 708 -16.40 4.20 30.62
CA ASN A 708 -17.25 5.29 30.23
C ASN A 708 -16.61 5.99 29.02
N TYR A 709 -17.34 6.05 27.92
CA TYR A 709 -16.99 6.82 26.74
C TYR A 709 -17.79 8.12 26.78
N THR A 710 -17.12 9.22 27.12
CA THR A 710 -17.75 10.52 27.33
C THR A 710 -17.00 11.61 26.57
N ASN A 711 -17.69 12.71 26.24
CA ASN A 711 -17.11 13.81 25.45
C ASN A 711 -16.01 14.61 26.18
N ASN A 712 -15.90 14.47 27.51
CA ASN A 712 -15.04 15.34 28.33
C ASN A 712 -13.89 14.60 29.05
N LEU A 713 -13.98 13.28 29.19
CA LEU A 713 -13.09 12.48 30.03
C LEU A 713 -12.80 11.13 29.34
N ASP A 714 -11.56 10.95 28.85
CA ASP A 714 -11.09 9.83 27.99
C ASP A 714 -11.70 9.84 26.56
N VAL A 715 -11.57 8.74 25.81
CA VAL A 715 -12.00 8.62 24.41
C VAL A 715 -13.52 8.49 24.26
N ILE A 716 -14.12 9.17 23.28
CA ILE A 716 -15.54 9.02 22.91
C ILE A 716 -15.80 7.68 22.20
N TRP A 717 -17.03 7.17 22.27
CA TRP A 717 -17.32 5.83 21.77
C TRP A 717 -17.16 5.76 20.25
N GLN A 718 -17.42 6.86 19.54
CA GLN A 718 -17.30 6.92 18.08
C GLN A 718 -15.86 6.72 17.62
N ASP A 719 -14.90 7.31 18.33
CA ASP A 719 -13.48 7.13 18.03
C ASP A 719 -12.99 5.74 18.43
N PHE A 720 -13.50 5.23 19.55
CA PHE A 720 -13.17 3.89 20.04
C PHE A 720 -13.65 2.78 19.09
N PHE A 721 -14.95 2.78 18.76
CA PHE A 721 -15.58 1.77 17.88
C PHE A 721 -15.43 2.12 16.40
N ARG A 722 -14.85 3.28 16.06
CA ARG A 722 -14.64 3.79 14.69
C ARG A 722 -15.92 3.83 13.85
N THR A 723 -17.04 4.15 14.49
CA THR A 723 -18.38 4.22 13.88
C THR A 723 -19.19 5.32 14.56
N SER A 724 -20.03 6.02 13.81
CA SER A 724 -21.05 6.93 14.36
C SER A 724 -22.42 6.24 14.48
N ASP A 725 -22.52 4.99 14.06
CA ASP A 725 -23.74 4.20 14.13
C ASP A 725 -23.78 3.41 15.44
N LYS A 726 -24.74 3.76 16.30
CA LYS A 726 -24.97 3.07 17.57
C LYS A 726 -25.27 1.60 17.37
N SER A 727 -26.00 1.21 16.32
CA SER A 727 -26.35 -0.21 16.13
C SER A 727 -25.13 -1.08 15.87
N VAL A 728 -24.09 -0.55 15.20
CA VAL A 728 -22.82 -1.25 15.02
C VAL A 728 -22.13 -1.52 16.36
N VAL A 729 -22.16 -0.56 17.28
CA VAL A 729 -21.59 -0.71 18.63
C VAL A 729 -22.40 -1.69 19.45
N GLU A 730 -23.72 -1.59 19.40
CA GLU A 730 -24.60 -2.52 20.11
C GLU A 730 -24.42 -3.96 19.61
N ASP A 731 -24.28 -4.15 18.30
CA ASP A 731 -24.04 -5.46 17.70
C ASP A 731 -22.66 -6.00 18.08
N TYR A 732 -21.62 -5.16 18.07
CA TYR A 732 -20.30 -5.53 18.60
C TYR A 732 -20.41 -5.95 20.08
N CYS A 733 -21.09 -5.17 20.92
CA CYS A 733 -21.26 -5.48 22.33
C CYS A 733 -22.03 -6.79 22.54
N ARG A 734 -23.12 -7.02 21.79
CA ARG A 734 -23.89 -8.27 21.83
C ARG A 734 -23.01 -9.47 21.42
N GLN A 735 -22.26 -9.37 20.33
CA GLN A 735 -21.39 -10.43 19.85
C GLN A 735 -20.26 -10.77 20.84
N ALA A 736 -19.70 -9.76 21.50
CA ALA A 736 -18.61 -9.90 22.46
C ALA A 736 -19.07 -10.17 23.92
N GLY A 737 -20.38 -10.29 24.16
CA GLY A 737 -20.94 -10.51 25.51
C GLY A 737 -20.68 -9.33 26.47
N ILE A 738 -20.71 -8.11 25.95
CA ILE A 738 -20.46 -6.85 26.66
C ILE A 738 -21.80 -6.24 27.04
N SER A 739 -22.00 -5.94 28.32
CA SER A 739 -23.14 -5.14 28.75
C SER A 739 -22.89 -3.68 28.41
N PHE A 740 -23.90 -3.00 27.89
CA PHE A 740 -23.81 -1.61 27.48
C PHE A 740 -25.06 -0.84 27.88
N GLU A 741 -24.90 0.45 28.13
CA GLU A 741 -25.98 1.37 28.47
C GLU A 741 -25.66 2.75 27.92
N TRP A 742 -26.62 3.35 27.23
CA TRP A 742 -26.53 4.70 26.68
C TRP A 742 -27.07 5.72 27.68
N TYR A 743 -26.38 6.85 27.83
CA TYR A 743 -26.83 7.97 28.67
C TYR A 743 -27.26 9.18 27.80
N GLY A 744 -27.99 10.12 28.42
CA GLY A 744 -28.70 11.20 27.73
C GLY A 744 -27.84 12.26 27.02
N ASP A 745 -26.52 12.20 27.17
CA ASP A 745 -25.52 13.11 26.58
C ASP A 745 -24.74 12.46 25.42
N ASP A 746 -25.28 11.39 24.83
CA ASP A 746 -24.62 10.58 23.80
C ASP A 746 -23.39 9.79 24.30
N SER A 747 -23.23 9.69 25.62
CA SER A 747 -22.22 8.85 26.26
C SER A 747 -22.63 7.38 26.29
N LEU A 748 -21.63 6.51 26.29
CA LEU A 748 -21.79 5.06 26.37
C LEU A 748 -21.03 4.54 27.58
N ILE A 749 -21.63 3.65 28.35
CA ILE A 749 -20.90 2.84 29.32
C ILE A 749 -20.88 1.39 28.85
N THR A 750 -19.73 0.75 28.96
CA THR A 750 -19.59 -0.68 28.72
C THR A 750 -19.10 -1.37 29.98
N ARG A 751 -19.62 -2.56 30.24
CA ARG A 751 -19.32 -3.37 31.42
C ARG A 751 -19.02 -4.80 30.97
N GLN A 752 -17.88 -5.31 31.41
CA GLN A 752 -17.41 -6.64 31.01
C GLN A 752 -16.87 -7.39 32.22
N VAL A 753 -17.48 -8.53 32.53
CA VAL A 753 -16.96 -9.43 33.56
C VAL A 753 -15.85 -10.28 32.96
N ARG A 754 -14.68 -10.24 33.57
CA ARG A 754 -13.49 -11.01 33.17
C ARG A 754 -12.93 -11.77 34.37
N PRO A 755 -12.35 -12.95 34.15
CA PRO A 755 -11.75 -13.71 35.24
C PRO A 755 -10.66 -12.89 35.93
N ALA A 756 -10.74 -12.78 37.26
CA ALA A 756 -9.63 -12.30 38.09
C ALA A 756 -8.55 -13.39 38.24
N LEU A 757 -8.99 -14.65 38.20
CA LEU A 757 -8.19 -15.87 38.24
C LEU A 757 -8.57 -16.73 37.04
N ALA A 758 -7.59 -17.33 36.37
CA ALA A 758 -7.81 -18.16 35.19
C ALA A 758 -6.98 -19.45 35.25
N VAL A 759 -7.27 -20.41 34.37
CA VAL A 759 -6.41 -21.58 34.15
C VAL A 759 -5.71 -21.41 32.81
N HIS A 760 -4.39 -21.52 32.80
CA HIS A 760 -3.60 -21.42 31.58
C HIS A 760 -3.95 -22.59 30.63
N PRO A 761 -4.33 -22.35 29.36
CA PRO A 761 -4.89 -23.38 28.49
C PRO A 761 -3.90 -24.49 28.12
N GLN A 762 -2.59 -24.21 28.11
CA GLN A 762 -1.57 -25.21 27.73
C GLN A 762 -0.91 -25.89 28.93
N THR A 763 -0.75 -25.19 30.06
CA THR A 763 -0.06 -25.76 31.24
C THR A 763 -1.04 -26.30 32.28
N GLY A 764 -2.31 -25.87 32.24
CA GLY A 764 -3.33 -26.24 33.23
C GLY A 764 -3.12 -25.59 34.60
N GLU A 765 -2.17 -24.66 34.73
CA GLU A 765 -1.89 -23.99 36.01
C GLU A 765 -2.84 -22.81 36.27
N SER A 766 -3.24 -22.63 37.52
CA SER A 766 -4.01 -21.46 37.94
C SER A 766 -3.14 -20.21 38.02
N VAL A 767 -3.65 -19.10 37.46
CA VAL A 767 -2.93 -17.83 37.31
C VAL A 767 -3.76 -16.65 37.81
N PHE A 768 -3.08 -15.65 38.37
CA PHE A 768 -3.65 -14.33 38.64
C PHE A 768 -3.51 -13.46 37.39
N PHE A 769 -4.60 -13.34 36.62
CA PHE A 769 -4.61 -12.74 35.28
C PHE A 769 -5.58 -11.55 35.25
N ASN A 770 -5.06 -10.33 35.23
CA ASN A 770 -5.89 -9.12 35.33
C ASN A 770 -5.14 -7.84 34.91
N GLN A 771 -5.87 -6.73 34.90
CA GLN A 771 -5.38 -5.38 34.62
C GLN A 771 -5.96 -4.38 35.65
N ILE A 772 -6.13 -4.83 36.91
CA ILE A 772 -6.78 -4.05 37.97
C ILE A 772 -6.02 -2.74 38.26
N GLN A 773 -4.68 -2.76 38.23
CA GLN A 773 -3.87 -1.58 38.57
C GLN A 773 -4.06 -0.41 37.60
N LEU A 774 -4.43 -0.69 36.35
CA LEU A 774 -4.68 0.33 35.33
C LEU A 774 -6.13 0.83 35.31
N HIS A 775 -7.02 0.27 36.12
CA HIS A 775 -8.45 0.59 36.12
C HIS A 775 -8.97 1.07 37.48
N HIS A 776 -8.50 0.50 38.59
CA HIS A 776 -9.03 0.86 39.90
C HIS A 776 -8.55 2.23 40.37
N ILE A 777 -9.47 3.05 40.87
CA ILE A 777 -9.20 4.45 41.27
C ILE A 777 -8.15 4.60 42.36
N ALA A 778 -7.93 3.56 43.17
CA ALA A 778 -6.92 3.57 44.23
C ALA A 778 -5.47 3.66 43.70
N TYR A 779 -5.26 3.43 42.41
CA TYR A 779 -3.96 3.54 41.75
C TYR A 779 -3.68 4.92 41.13
N LEU A 780 -4.67 5.81 41.14
CA LEU A 780 -4.46 7.22 40.83
C LEU A 780 -3.66 7.88 41.95
N ASP A 781 -2.86 8.89 41.63
CA ASP A 781 -2.25 9.70 42.69
C ASP A 781 -3.34 10.36 43.54
N ILE A 782 -3.09 10.52 44.83
CA ILE A 782 -4.11 10.95 45.81
C ILE A 782 -4.79 12.24 45.38
N LYS A 783 -4.02 13.23 44.89
CA LYS A 783 -4.57 14.53 44.47
C LYS A 783 -5.45 14.39 43.23
N THR A 784 -5.05 13.58 42.25
CA THR A 784 -5.86 13.29 41.06
C THR A 784 -7.11 12.50 41.43
N ARG A 785 -7.01 11.51 42.32
CA ARG A 785 -8.17 10.74 42.82
C ARG A 785 -9.18 11.65 43.50
N GLU A 786 -8.73 12.47 44.45
CA GLU A 786 -9.57 13.44 45.17
C GLU A 786 -10.19 14.47 44.22
N SER A 787 -9.41 15.00 43.28
CA SER A 787 -9.90 15.96 42.29
C SER A 787 -10.97 15.35 41.40
N LEU A 788 -10.75 14.15 40.86
CA LEU A 788 -11.72 13.46 40.02
C LEU A 788 -12.99 13.12 40.78
N LEU A 789 -12.89 12.62 42.03
CA LEU A 789 -14.05 12.32 42.86
C LEU A 789 -14.81 13.57 43.34
N SER A 790 -14.15 14.74 43.39
CA SER A 790 -14.83 16.01 43.69
C SER A 790 -15.66 16.55 42.52
N LEU A 791 -15.29 16.16 41.29
CA LEU A 791 -15.89 16.65 40.04
C LEU A 791 -16.89 15.65 39.43
N PHE A 792 -16.67 14.35 39.64
CA PHE A 792 -17.43 13.28 39.01
C PHE A 792 -17.86 12.24 40.05
N ASP A 793 -19.07 11.71 39.87
CA ASP A 793 -19.47 10.47 40.54
C ASP A 793 -18.50 9.34 40.12
N GLU A 794 -18.10 8.49 41.05
CA GLU A 794 -17.19 7.37 40.80
C GLU A 794 -17.64 6.51 39.61
N LYS A 795 -18.97 6.31 39.47
CA LYS A 795 -19.55 5.53 38.37
C LYS A 795 -19.35 6.17 36.99
N LYS A 796 -19.08 7.47 36.94
CA LYS A 796 -18.85 8.25 35.72
C LYS A 796 -17.37 8.47 35.41
N LEU A 797 -16.46 7.94 36.23
CA LEU A 797 -15.03 7.97 35.92
C LEU A 797 -14.74 7.19 34.63
N PRO A 798 -13.72 7.57 33.84
CA PRO A 798 -13.56 7.01 32.50
C PRO A 798 -13.33 5.51 32.51
N ARG A 799 -12.62 5.03 33.54
CA ARG A 799 -12.35 3.63 33.79
C ARG A 799 -12.50 3.36 35.26
N ASN A 800 -13.12 2.24 35.59
CA ASN A 800 -13.09 1.68 36.93
C ASN A 800 -13.23 0.15 36.86
N VAL A 801 -13.00 -0.52 37.97
CA VAL A 801 -13.15 -1.97 38.10
C VAL A 801 -13.83 -2.31 39.42
N TYR A 802 -14.86 -3.15 39.32
CA TYR A 802 -15.67 -3.61 40.44
C TYR A 802 -15.56 -5.14 40.53
N TYR A 803 -16.15 -5.74 41.57
CA TYR A 803 -16.49 -7.15 41.49
C TYR A 803 -17.52 -7.42 40.38
N GLY A 804 -17.58 -8.65 39.88
CA GLY A 804 -18.51 -9.06 38.82
C GLY A 804 -19.99 -8.86 39.13
N ASP A 805 -20.35 -8.75 40.41
CA ASP A 805 -21.70 -8.43 40.90
C ASP A 805 -21.97 -6.91 40.99
N GLY A 806 -21.00 -6.07 40.62
CA GLY A 806 -21.08 -4.62 40.69
C GLY A 806 -20.74 -4.00 42.04
N THR A 807 -20.34 -4.79 43.04
CA THR A 807 -19.91 -4.24 44.33
C THR A 807 -18.50 -3.63 44.25
N PRO A 808 -18.21 -2.53 44.96
CA PRO A 808 -16.87 -1.93 45.03
C PRO A 808 -15.81 -2.90 45.56
N ILE A 809 -14.59 -2.78 45.04
CA ILE A 809 -13.43 -3.47 45.59
C ILE A 809 -12.86 -2.61 46.71
N GLU A 810 -12.72 -3.20 47.88
CA GLU A 810 -12.35 -2.48 49.08
C GLU A 810 -10.84 -2.09 49.07
N ASP A 811 -10.48 -0.93 49.65
CA ASP A 811 -9.09 -0.42 49.61
C ASP A 811 -8.09 -1.38 50.33
N ASP A 812 -8.55 -2.16 51.30
CA ASP A 812 -7.76 -3.21 51.97
C ASP A 812 -7.48 -4.40 51.02
N VAL A 813 -8.44 -4.79 50.19
CA VAL A 813 -8.24 -5.80 49.13
C VAL A 813 -7.24 -5.29 48.09
N ILE A 814 -7.29 -4.01 47.72
CA ILE A 814 -6.29 -3.41 46.83
C ILE A 814 -4.89 -3.44 47.47
N ALA A 815 -4.79 -3.17 48.77
CA ALA A 815 -3.53 -3.25 49.50
C ALA A 815 -2.97 -4.69 49.52
N GLU A 816 -3.81 -5.71 49.71
CA GLU A 816 -3.43 -7.13 49.64
C GLU A 816 -2.92 -7.49 48.23
N ILE A 817 -3.65 -7.10 47.18
CA ILE A 817 -3.23 -7.31 45.78
C ILE A 817 -1.87 -6.65 45.50
N ASN A 818 -1.62 -5.46 46.05
CA ASN A 818 -0.33 -4.78 45.91
C ASN A 818 0.80 -5.53 46.59
N GLN A 819 0.57 -6.10 47.77
CA GLN A 819 1.55 -6.94 48.45
C GLN A 819 1.87 -8.19 47.62
N VAL A 820 0.86 -8.82 47.01
CA VAL A 820 1.06 -9.96 46.11
C VAL A 820 1.96 -9.56 44.94
N TYR A 821 1.67 -8.46 44.24
CA TYR A 821 2.50 -7.98 43.14
C TYR A 821 3.93 -7.66 43.58
N GLN A 822 4.12 -7.02 44.75
CA GLN A 822 5.44 -6.73 45.31
C GLN A 822 6.26 -7.98 45.64
N GLN A 823 5.61 -9.05 46.13
CA GLN A 823 6.27 -10.31 46.49
C GLN A 823 6.52 -11.24 45.29
N SER A 824 5.83 -11.02 44.18
CA SER A 824 5.89 -11.84 42.97
C SER A 824 6.68 -11.20 41.81
N GLN A 825 7.00 -9.91 41.90
CA GLN A 825 7.77 -9.22 40.86
C GLN A 825 9.25 -9.59 40.83
N THR A 826 9.84 -9.47 39.65
CA THR A 826 11.27 -9.46 39.38
C THR A 826 11.56 -8.36 38.36
N SER A 827 12.68 -7.66 38.52
CA SER A 827 13.10 -6.62 37.58
C SER A 827 14.57 -6.78 37.21
N PHE A 828 14.95 -6.24 36.06
CA PHE A 828 16.30 -6.28 35.57
C PHE A 828 16.59 -5.07 34.67
N PRO A 829 17.85 -4.59 34.66
CA PRO A 829 18.26 -3.54 33.73
C PRO A 829 18.28 -4.07 32.31
N TRP A 830 17.81 -3.25 31.38
CA TRP A 830 17.89 -3.53 29.95
C TRP A 830 19.33 -3.34 29.44
N LEU A 831 19.83 -4.31 28.68
CA LEU A 831 20.99 -4.12 27.82
C LEU A 831 20.50 -3.85 26.39
N LYS A 832 21.29 -3.09 25.63
CA LYS A 832 21.02 -2.92 24.20
C LYS A 832 21.03 -4.28 23.52
N GLY A 833 20.00 -4.57 22.71
CA GLY A 833 19.88 -5.84 22.00
C GLY A 833 19.11 -6.93 22.75
N ASP A 834 18.81 -6.73 24.04
CA ASP A 834 18.00 -7.68 24.80
C ASP A 834 16.60 -7.84 24.20
N ILE A 835 16.10 -9.07 24.21
CA ILE A 835 14.70 -9.39 23.87
C ILE A 835 14.05 -10.14 25.03
N LEU A 836 12.96 -9.61 25.57
CA LEU A 836 12.11 -10.31 26.53
C LEU A 836 10.92 -10.90 25.77
N MET A 837 10.75 -12.22 25.83
CA MET A 837 9.54 -12.93 25.40
C MET A 837 8.76 -13.36 26.64
N LEU A 838 7.45 -13.14 26.67
CA LEU A 838 6.60 -13.58 27.76
C LEU A 838 5.29 -14.18 27.27
N ASP A 839 4.75 -15.09 28.07
CA ASP A 839 3.38 -15.56 27.95
C ASP A 839 2.48 -14.62 28.78
N ASN A 840 1.53 -13.99 28.12
CA ASN A 840 0.70 -12.94 28.69
C ASN A 840 -0.23 -13.45 29.80
N MET A 841 -0.53 -14.75 29.88
CA MET A 841 -1.31 -15.33 30.97
C MET A 841 -0.44 -15.80 32.15
N LEU A 842 0.79 -16.21 31.87
CA LEU A 842 1.76 -16.60 32.91
C LEU A 842 2.54 -15.41 33.49
N CYS A 843 2.62 -14.29 32.76
CA CYS A 843 3.46 -13.16 33.10
C CYS A 843 2.74 -11.81 32.92
N ALA A 844 2.57 -11.06 34.02
CA ALA A 844 2.20 -9.65 33.96
C ALA A 844 3.46 -8.77 33.88
N HIS A 845 3.35 -7.57 33.33
CA HIS A 845 4.51 -6.68 33.14
C HIS A 845 4.16 -5.21 33.39
N GLY A 846 5.18 -4.38 33.59
CA GLY A 846 5.07 -2.93 33.77
C GLY A 846 6.28 -2.19 33.21
N ARG A 847 6.43 -0.91 33.57
CA ARG A 847 7.60 -0.08 33.21
C ARG A 847 7.96 0.83 34.35
N SER A 848 9.20 0.75 34.84
CA SER A 848 9.73 1.71 35.82
C SER A 848 9.88 3.11 35.20
N PRO A 849 9.79 4.18 36.01
CA PRO A 849 10.19 5.52 35.58
C PRO A 849 11.64 5.57 35.10
N TYR A 850 11.98 6.51 34.22
CA TYR A 850 13.33 6.66 33.69
C TYR A 850 13.70 8.09 33.30
N ILE A 851 15.01 8.31 33.16
CA ILE A 851 15.61 9.57 32.71
C ILE A 851 16.37 9.33 31.41
N GLY A 852 16.23 10.26 30.47
CA GLY A 852 16.92 10.26 29.18
C GLY A 852 16.16 9.52 28.07
N GLN A 853 16.87 9.25 26.98
CA GLN A 853 16.30 8.53 25.83
C GLN A 853 16.18 7.04 26.13
N ARG A 854 15.03 6.45 25.79
CA ARG A 854 14.74 5.02 25.91
C ARG A 854 13.90 4.60 24.72
N LYS A 855 14.23 3.48 24.09
CA LYS A 855 13.49 2.93 22.96
C LYS A 855 13.34 1.42 23.10
N ILE A 856 12.12 1.00 23.44
CA ILE A 856 11.69 -0.40 23.43
C ILE A 856 10.57 -0.53 22.40
N VAL A 857 10.67 -1.51 21.52
CA VAL A 857 9.62 -1.85 20.56
C VAL A 857 8.99 -3.19 20.90
N VAL A 858 7.75 -3.42 20.48
CA VAL A 858 6.96 -4.57 20.92
C VAL A 858 6.38 -5.31 19.71
N ALA A 859 6.31 -6.64 19.82
CA ALA A 859 5.58 -7.51 18.91
C ALA A 859 4.62 -8.39 19.72
N MET A 860 3.47 -8.74 19.13
CA MET A 860 2.46 -9.61 19.75
C MET A 860 2.03 -10.71 18.77
N GLY A 861 1.72 -11.88 19.31
CA GLY A 861 1.34 -13.07 18.55
C GLY A 861 0.37 -13.96 19.31
N GLU A 862 -0.26 -14.89 18.60
CA GLU A 862 -1.17 -15.91 19.12
C GLU A 862 -2.39 -15.35 19.88
N MET A 863 -3.41 -14.88 19.14
CA MET A 863 -4.64 -14.36 19.73
C MET A 863 -5.54 -15.46 20.32
N ILE A 864 -5.99 -15.28 21.55
CA ILE A 864 -6.91 -16.17 22.26
C ILE A 864 -8.20 -15.43 22.62
N HIS A 865 -9.32 -16.15 22.61
CA HIS A 865 -10.64 -15.66 23.02
C HIS A 865 -11.02 -16.22 24.40
N SER A 866 -11.73 -15.41 25.20
CA SER A 866 -12.17 -15.76 26.56
C SER A 866 -12.99 -17.05 26.65
N ASN A 867 -13.73 -17.40 25.59
CA ASN A 867 -14.58 -18.60 25.54
C ASN A 867 -13.78 -19.91 25.58
N ASN A 868 -12.46 -19.86 25.34
CA ASN A 868 -11.58 -21.02 25.29
C ASN A 868 -10.87 -21.29 26.63
N ILE A 869 -11.22 -20.58 27.71
CA ILE A 869 -10.47 -20.61 28.97
C ILE A 869 -11.33 -21.09 30.13
N ALA A 870 -10.85 -22.12 30.81
CA ALA A 870 -11.51 -22.69 31.98
C ALA A 870 -11.32 -21.82 33.23
N LYS A 871 -12.32 -21.84 34.12
CA LYS A 871 -12.18 -21.32 35.48
C LYS A 871 -11.41 -22.34 36.34
N PRO A 872 -10.63 -21.90 37.35
CA PRO A 872 -10.04 -22.81 38.33
C PRO A 872 -11.16 -23.64 38.98
N LYS A 873 -10.96 -24.95 39.13
CA LYS A 873 -11.89 -25.80 39.89
C LYS A 873 -11.80 -25.41 41.37
N GLU A 874 -12.94 -25.39 42.05
CA GLU A 874 -12.98 -25.30 43.51
C GLU A 874 -12.13 -26.45 44.07
N GLU A 875 -11.10 -26.13 44.88
CA GLU A 875 -10.50 -27.13 45.74
C GLU A 875 -11.57 -27.51 46.76
N GLU A 876 -12.25 -28.64 46.55
CA GLU A 876 -13.01 -29.28 47.61
C GLU A 876 -12.07 -29.44 48.80
N GLY A 877 -12.35 -28.71 49.88
CA GLY A 877 -11.62 -28.81 51.12
C GLY A 877 -11.64 -30.26 51.59
N SER A 878 -10.52 -30.95 51.45
CA SER A 878 -10.27 -32.16 52.20
C SER A 878 -10.07 -31.74 53.65
N ILE A 879 -11.14 -31.86 54.43
CA ILE A 879 -11.06 -31.92 55.89
C ILE A 879 -10.16 -33.12 56.24
N CYS A 880 -8.97 -32.83 56.74
CA CYS A 880 -8.28 -33.58 57.79
C CYS A 880 -7.42 -32.61 58.59
#